data_AF-A0A7S2GFY6-F1
#
_entry.id   AF-A0A7S2GFY6-F1
#
_cell.length_a   1.000
_cell.length_b   1.000
_cell.length_c   1.000
_cell.angle_alpha   90.00
_cell.angle_beta   90.00
_cell.angle_gamma   90.00
#
_symmetry.space_group_name_H-M   'P 1'
#
loop_
_entity.id
_entity.type
_entity.pdbx_description
1 polymer ?
#
loop_
_entity_poly.entity_id
_entity_poly.type
_entity_poly.pdbx_seq_one_letter_code
_entity_poly.pdbx_strand_id
1 'polypeptide(L)'
;MQSFNGIVKAVLSGDSLIVMGLDASRGPPPEKLISLNSVTAPRLGNKNTPDAPHAWGAREFLRRETIGKKVSFQLEPQVPGAATNRSFGSVFLEDGTSLATLLVTSGWAKPRPNAPPELVEAMTIAEAQGLGSWGSAAGAVRDVQYAGTFDTEALQKRCNRVPQEAIIEQVVSGSSLRVLLLPSFHQITLMLSGIQCGSIRRLDDGTEDAQPFAREGRYFVETRLLNRDVKVSLEGVDKNGNLLGTVLHPAGNMSIELVKVGLARVVDWSTQVCPHAPALRAAERSAKEKRLRIWKDYVPPNAGSDMAEYAARVIEVFSGDTLIVLDSENVEKRISLSSLSLRPKPAADAAEAREPHKAPFAAESKEMLRKLVIGKKVRVVPEYKRTFNPVGGNAPTERTFGTVWFGTDKNAAVAILSEGLAVVSRHGQSEERSLHYETLLEAEEAAKTAKKGMHAGGEPPRSSVTDLTTPDSRERAKRFLSALQRHGRTRGVVQFVPNGTRFKIQILKENCIVSFACIGIRCPQCARRDTGSGGEPFGEEAAAFARQHCMQRDVDIEVETVDKNGTFLGSLFLSDKRNYSVALLEEGLAKRVQPAADRSTCGAELATAEETAKAANKALWENYSAEADEAAVAAATAAALAEQEPTPDEQKQMVDIELTEIVDGAHFYAHVAGDSNVSSLQTKLAASCSKSGPADAEFEPKPGQTCCARFTSDNEWYRAKVVSRSGAEFTVFFVDYGNTDVVSRDRLKPLDPSLGIQLLSAQAVECRLAHMIASPATDQADGEEAAIYLSQVAWGKPMLARVEDRNAGVLLVTLIDPVDQSNINEALVEAGLLRVAKTFEKRAAPLVRALREKELLAKKGRHGMWRFGDIEEDDDFEFGMRNRENPAANPWKK
;
A
#
# COMPACT_ATOMS: atom_id res chain seq x y z
N MET A 1 20.29 50.58 53.02
CA MET A 1 19.54 49.85 51.97
C MET A 1 20.45 48.78 51.40
N GLN A 2 19.95 47.58 51.13
CA GLN A 2 20.75 46.50 50.53
C GLN A 2 20.95 46.81 49.04
N SER A 3 22.20 46.74 48.57
CA SER A 3 22.54 46.93 47.15
C SER A 3 22.61 45.57 46.45
N PHE A 4 22.02 45.49 45.27
CA PHE A 4 21.97 44.32 44.42
C PHE A 4 22.62 44.61 43.08
N ASN A 5 23.12 43.57 42.41
CA ASN A 5 23.70 43.67 41.06
C ASN A 5 22.89 42.83 40.08
N GLY A 6 22.78 43.30 38.85
CA GLY A 6 22.13 42.56 37.77
C GLY A 6 22.43 43.15 36.39
N ILE A 7 21.81 42.58 35.36
CA ILE A 7 21.93 43.04 33.98
C ILE A 7 20.59 43.61 33.54
N VAL A 8 20.60 44.75 32.83
CA VAL A 8 19.35 45.31 32.30
C VAL A 8 18.88 44.47 31.11
N LYS A 9 17.74 43.80 31.31
CA LYS A 9 17.10 42.91 30.33
C LYS A 9 16.23 43.67 29.33
N ALA A 10 15.46 44.66 29.81
CA ALA A 10 14.50 45.39 29.00
C ALA A 10 14.19 46.78 29.57
N VAL A 11 13.75 47.70 28.70
CA VAL A 11 13.28 49.04 29.09
C VAL A 11 11.83 49.20 28.67
N LEU A 12 10.95 49.33 29.66
CA LEU A 12 9.50 49.40 29.44
C LEU A 12 9.02 50.84 29.19
N SER A 13 9.66 51.81 29.85
CA SER A 13 9.29 53.23 29.85
C SER A 13 10.54 54.05 30.15
N GLY A 14 10.52 55.36 29.89
CA GLY A 14 11.64 56.27 30.19
C GLY A 14 12.04 56.35 31.67
N ASP A 15 11.30 55.70 32.58
CA ASP A 15 11.54 55.65 34.02
C ASP A 15 11.49 54.22 34.60
N SER A 16 11.38 53.18 33.76
CA SER A 16 11.16 51.79 34.23
C SER A 16 11.92 50.78 33.39
N LEU A 17 12.68 49.91 34.06
CA LEU A 17 13.54 48.89 33.47
C LEU A 17 13.40 47.55 34.19
N ILE A 18 13.66 46.46 33.48
CA ILE A 18 13.70 45.11 34.03
C ILE A 18 15.16 44.71 34.18
N VAL A 19 15.54 44.32 35.40
CA VAL A 19 16.87 43.78 35.71
C VAL A 19 16.76 42.27 35.91
N MET A 20 17.68 41.52 35.33
CA MET A 20 17.85 40.08 35.52
C MET A 20 19.07 39.78 36.39
N GLY A 21 19.01 38.69 37.17
CA GLY A 21 20.14 38.19 37.95
C GLY A 21 21.34 37.80 37.09
N LEU A 22 22.52 37.73 37.71
CA LEU A 22 23.79 37.41 37.03
C LEU A 22 24.02 35.90 36.82
N ASP A 23 23.39 35.05 37.64
CA ASP A 23 23.57 33.60 37.58
C ASP A 23 22.45 32.92 36.76
N ALA A 24 22.83 32.33 35.63
CA ALA A 24 21.95 31.58 34.74
C ALA A 24 22.17 30.05 34.81
N SER A 25 22.95 29.55 35.79
CA SER A 25 23.34 28.14 35.88
C SER A 25 22.17 27.18 36.18
N ARG A 26 21.11 27.67 36.84
CA ARG A 26 19.93 26.89 37.23
C ARG A 26 18.69 27.13 36.35
N GLY A 27 18.87 27.72 35.17
CA GLY A 27 17.78 28.11 34.26
C GLY A 27 17.67 29.64 34.10
N PRO A 28 16.53 30.15 33.57
CA PRO A 28 16.33 31.58 33.43
C PRO A 28 16.47 32.29 34.80
N PRO A 29 17.35 33.31 34.92
CA PRO A 29 17.59 34.02 36.17
C PRO A 29 16.36 34.80 36.62
N PRO A 30 16.23 35.10 37.92
CA PRO A 30 15.11 35.90 38.43
C PRO A 30 15.15 37.32 37.87
N GLU A 31 13.95 37.88 37.64
CA GLU A 31 13.74 39.20 37.07
C GLU A 31 13.07 40.13 38.07
N LYS A 32 13.43 41.41 38.04
CA LYS A 32 12.83 42.46 38.86
C LYS A 32 12.52 43.68 38.01
N LEU A 33 11.26 44.12 38.06
CA LEU A 33 10.85 45.41 37.51
C LEU A 33 11.21 46.52 38.50
N ILE A 34 12.01 47.48 38.05
CA ILE A 34 12.44 48.63 38.84
C ILE A 34 11.94 49.90 38.17
N SER A 35 11.18 50.71 38.92
CA SER A 35 10.86 52.09 38.55
C SER A 35 11.86 53.02 39.25
N LEU A 36 12.44 53.95 38.49
CA LEU A 36 13.41 54.90 39.03
C LEU A 36 12.74 55.80 40.07
N ASN A 37 13.37 55.89 41.24
CA ASN A 37 12.90 56.76 42.30
C ASN A 37 13.10 58.24 41.94
N SER A 38 12.30 59.11 42.56
CA SER A 38 12.44 60.58 42.53
C SER A 38 12.26 61.24 41.16
N VAL A 39 12.03 60.47 40.08
CA VAL A 39 11.81 60.99 38.73
C VAL A 39 10.51 60.46 38.11
N THR A 40 10.03 61.16 37.09
CA THR A 40 8.89 60.76 36.25
C THR A 40 9.20 61.12 34.80
N ALA A 41 9.15 60.12 33.92
CA ALA A 41 9.30 60.32 32.47
C ALA A 41 7.92 60.39 31.78
N PRO A 42 7.83 61.02 30.59
CA PRO A 42 6.63 60.96 29.76
C PRO A 42 6.26 59.50 29.43
N ARG A 43 4.96 59.18 29.43
CA ARG A 43 4.46 57.81 29.29
C ARG A 43 4.30 57.42 27.82
N LEU A 44 4.77 56.22 27.48
CA LEU A 44 4.39 55.58 26.22
C LEU A 44 2.91 55.25 26.24
N GLY A 45 2.30 55.36 25.06
CA GLY A 45 0.95 54.99 24.76
C GLY A 45 0.77 53.48 24.62
N ASN A 46 -0.43 53.10 24.21
CA ASN A 46 -0.83 51.74 23.92
C ASN A 46 -1.76 51.74 22.70
N LYS A 47 -2.42 50.62 22.41
CA LYS A 47 -3.33 50.51 21.25
C LYS A 47 -4.46 51.54 21.24
N ASN A 48 -4.88 52.02 22.42
CA ASN A 48 -6.02 52.92 22.59
C ASN A 48 -5.62 54.36 22.94
N THR A 49 -4.38 54.59 23.37
CA THR A 49 -3.90 55.91 23.81
C THR A 49 -2.58 56.25 23.13
N PRO A 50 -2.41 57.44 22.53
CA PRO A 50 -1.15 57.82 21.89
C PRO A 50 -0.02 58.01 22.92
N ASP A 51 1.22 58.05 22.44
CA ASP A 51 2.38 58.39 23.26
C ASP A 51 2.27 59.83 23.79
N ALA A 52 2.68 60.06 25.03
CA ALA A 52 2.93 61.42 25.50
C ALA A 52 4.09 62.05 24.69
N PRO A 53 4.09 63.37 24.48
CA PRO A 53 5.20 64.05 23.81
C PRO A 53 6.55 63.65 24.42
N HIS A 54 7.51 63.32 23.55
CA HIS A 54 8.88 62.93 23.94
C HIS A 54 9.01 61.59 24.70
N ALA A 55 7.93 60.83 24.91
CA ALA A 55 7.98 59.55 25.62
C ALA A 55 8.85 58.50 24.89
N TRP A 56 8.73 58.43 23.56
CA TRP A 56 9.56 57.55 22.75
C TRP A 56 11.05 57.90 22.86
N GLY A 57 11.38 59.20 22.77
CA GLY A 57 12.76 59.67 22.92
C GLY A 57 13.36 59.33 24.28
N ALA A 58 12.59 59.52 25.37
CA ALA A 58 13.03 59.16 26.72
C ALA A 58 13.30 57.66 26.87
N ARG A 59 12.41 56.81 26.32
CA ARG A 59 12.57 55.36 26.37
C ARG A 59 13.75 54.88 25.52
N GLU A 60 13.93 55.43 24.32
CA GLU A 60 15.06 55.10 23.44
C GLU A 60 16.41 55.54 24.00
N PHE A 61 16.46 56.70 24.64
CA PHE A 61 17.66 57.16 25.35
C PHE A 61 18.04 56.17 26.45
N LEU A 62 17.09 55.84 27.33
CA LEU A 62 17.33 54.88 28.40
C LEU A 62 17.72 53.49 27.86
N ARG A 63 17.06 53.01 26.80
CA ARG A 63 17.37 51.74 26.13
C ARG A 63 18.81 51.70 25.63
N ARG A 64 19.23 52.71 24.86
CA ARG A 64 20.59 52.79 24.31
C ARG A 64 21.66 52.84 25.41
N GLU A 65 21.37 53.55 26.49
CA GLU A 65 22.31 53.69 27.60
C GLU A 65 22.39 52.49 28.53
N THR A 66 21.37 51.62 28.60
CA THR A 66 21.31 50.59 29.65
C THR A 66 21.21 49.17 29.15
N ILE A 67 20.67 48.91 27.95
CA ILE A 67 20.33 47.54 27.54
C ILE A 67 21.57 46.63 27.51
N GLY A 68 21.50 45.51 28.23
CA GLY A 68 22.59 44.53 28.39
C GLY A 68 23.80 45.00 29.21
N LYS A 69 23.79 46.22 29.78
CA LYS A 69 24.83 46.67 30.72
C LYS A 69 24.54 46.09 32.11
N LYS A 70 25.61 45.87 32.89
CA LYS A 70 25.49 45.54 34.31
C LYS A 70 25.17 46.82 35.09
N VAL A 71 24.31 46.69 36.08
CA VAL A 71 23.87 47.79 36.94
C VAL A 71 23.84 47.34 38.39
N SER A 72 24.11 48.29 39.29
CA SER A 72 23.84 48.12 40.71
C SER A 72 22.56 48.89 41.06
N PHE A 73 21.72 48.33 41.93
CA PHE A 73 20.46 48.96 42.31
C PHE A 73 20.14 48.77 43.78
N GLN A 74 19.38 49.72 44.33
CA GLN A 74 18.91 49.71 45.71
C GLN A 74 17.38 49.89 45.69
N LEU A 75 16.67 48.95 46.31
CA LEU A 75 15.20 48.98 46.37
C LEU A 75 14.73 49.73 47.61
N GLU A 76 13.68 50.52 47.47
CA GLU A 76 12.99 51.10 48.61
C GLU A 76 12.14 50.05 49.35
N PRO A 77 11.97 50.17 50.68
CA PRO A 77 11.05 49.32 51.43
C PRO A 77 9.64 49.44 50.85
N GLN A 78 9.02 48.31 50.48
CA GLN A 78 7.62 48.32 50.08
C GLN A 78 6.74 48.70 51.26
N VAL A 79 5.85 49.68 51.07
CA VAL A 79 4.86 50.06 52.07
C VAL A 79 3.87 48.90 52.26
N PRO A 80 3.68 48.39 53.49
CA PRO A 80 2.73 47.30 53.74
C PRO A 80 1.30 47.74 53.35
N GLY A 81 0.64 46.96 52.48
CA GLY A 81 -0.76 47.21 52.05
C GLY A 81 -0.94 47.83 50.66
N ALA A 82 0.12 48.21 49.95
CA ALA A 82 0.02 48.64 48.55
C ALA A 82 -0.08 47.43 47.61
N ALA A 83 -1.24 47.25 46.96
CA ALA A 83 -1.54 46.14 46.02
C ALA A 83 -0.78 46.22 44.67
N THR A 84 0.37 46.89 44.61
CA THR A 84 1.13 47.09 43.37
C THR A 84 2.44 46.34 43.40
N ASN A 85 2.65 45.47 42.41
CA ASN A 85 3.91 44.73 42.16
C ASN A 85 5.08 45.65 41.71
N ARG A 86 4.96 46.96 41.92
CA ARG A 86 5.88 47.99 41.43
C ARG A 86 6.92 48.28 42.51
N SER A 87 8.18 48.01 42.23
CA SER A 87 9.30 48.30 43.13
C SER A 87 9.98 49.59 42.67
N PHE A 88 10.08 50.57 43.57
CA PHE A 88 10.85 51.78 43.33
C PHE A 88 12.29 51.59 43.82
N GLY A 89 13.24 52.17 43.10
CA GLY A 89 14.65 52.04 43.48
C GLY A 89 15.58 53.00 42.73
N SER A 90 16.77 53.16 43.30
CA SER A 90 17.88 53.88 42.67
C SER A 90 18.74 52.90 41.89
N VAL A 91 19.09 53.24 40.65
CA VAL A 91 19.88 52.38 39.75
C VAL A 91 21.11 53.16 39.28
N PHE A 92 22.26 52.51 39.38
CA PHE A 92 23.57 53.06 39.04
C PHE A 92 24.25 52.19 37.97
N LEU A 93 24.89 52.84 37.02
CA LEU A 93 25.77 52.21 36.03
C LEU A 93 27.08 51.73 36.70
N GLU A 94 27.89 50.94 35.99
CA GLU A 94 29.17 50.41 36.51
C GLU A 94 30.17 51.51 36.91
N ASP A 95 30.10 52.67 36.28
CA ASP A 95 30.92 53.86 36.58
C ASP A 95 30.42 54.65 37.81
N GLY A 96 29.34 54.21 38.45
CA GLY A 96 28.70 54.90 39.57
C GLY A 96 27.68 55.96 39.17
N THR A 97 27.47 56.21 37.87
CA THR A 97 26.53 57.22 37.39
C THR A 97 25.08 56.83 37.72
N SER A 98 24.34 57.72 38.41
CA SER A 98 22.92 57.55 38.71
C SER A 98 22.07 57.72 37.45
N LEU A 99 21.24 56.72 37.12
CA LEU A 99 20.34 56.79 35.96
C LEU A 99 19.28 57.90 36.08
N ALA A 100 18.82 58.17 37.29
CA ALA A 100 17.87 59.25 37.54
C ALA A 100 18.49 60.62 37.20
N THR A 101 19.74 60.84 37.63
CA THR A 101 20.50 62.05 37.32
C THR A 101 20.78 62.16 35.82
N LEU A 102 21.17 61.06 35.17
CA LEU A 102 21.43 61.03 33.73
C LEU A 102 20.18 61.39 32.89
N LEU A 103 19.01 60.89 33.28
CA LEU A 103 17.75 61.20 32.58
C LEU A 103 17.32 62.65 32.76
N VAL A 104 17.50 63.22 33.96
CA VAL A 104 17.12 64.60 34.24
C VAL A 104 18.08 65.58 33.56
N THR A 105 19.38 65.35 33.65
CA THR A 105 20.41 66.17 32.97
C THR A 105 20.25 66.17 31.45
N SER A 106 19.83 65.04 30.88
CA SER A 106 19.54 64.91 29.44
C SER A 106 18.14 65.41 29.05
N GLY A 107 17.35 65.92 30.01
CA GLY A 107 16.02 66.48 29.77
C GLY A 107 14.90 65.47 29.50
N TRP A 108 15.08 64.17 29.78
CA TRP A 108 14.11 63.11 29.47
C TRP A 108 13.15 62.76 30.62
N ALA A 109 13.44 63.22 31.84
CA ALA A 109 12.59 62.99 33.01
C ALA A 109 12.49 64.25 33.89
N LYS A 110 11.39 64.38 34.62
CA LYS A 110 11.15 65.45 35.60
C LYS A 110 11.31 64.94 37.03
N PRO A 111 11.96 65.69 37.94
CA PRO A 111 11.99 65.35 39.36
C PRO A 111 10.57 65.35 39.96
N ARG A 112 10.32 64.46 40.92
CA ARG A 112 9.10 64.44 41.74
C ARG A 112 9.16 65.53 42.81
N PRO A 113 8.02 65.93 43.43
CA PRO A 113 7.99 67.00 44.44
C PRO A 113 8.97 66.82 45.62
N ASN A 114 9.28 65.58 46.01
CA ASN A 114 10.19 65.25 47.11
C ASN A 114 11.57 64.79 46.62
N ALA A 115 11.98 65.19 45.42
CA ALA A 115 13.27 64.79 44.84
C ALA A 115 14.45 65.54 45.50
N PRO A 116 15.66 64.94 45.51
CA PRO A 116 16.88 65.63 45.94
C PRO A 116 17.12 66.95 45.19
N PRO A 117 17.67 67.98 45.85
CA PRO A 117 17.90 69.30 45.25
C PRO A 117 18.81 69.24 44.01
N GLU A 118 19.78 68.32 43.98
CA GLU A 118 20.66 68.09 42.82
C GLU A 118 19.90 67.76 41.54
N LEU A 119 18.77 67.03 41.63
CA LEU A 119 17.94 66.73 40.46
C LEU A 119 17.16 67.96 40.00
N VAL A 120 16.77 68.84 40.91
CA VAL A 120 16.09 70.09 40.57
C VAL A 120 17.04 71.04 39.85
N GLU A 121 18.28 71.16 40.32
CA GLU A 121 19.34 71.93 39.66
C GLU A 121 19.70 71.36 38.28
N ALA A 122 19.81 70.03 38.16
CA ALA A 122 20.01 69.39 36.86
C ALA A 122 18.87 69.68 35.87
N MET A 123 17.62 69.76 36.37
CA MET A 123 16.46 70.06 35.54
C MET A 123 16.50 71.48 34.99
N THR A 124 16.83 72.48 35.82
CA THR A 124 16.87 73.88 35.38
C THR A 124 17.93 74.12 34.30
N ILE A 125 19.06 73.41 34.37
CA ILE A 125 20.10 73.42 33.32
C ILE A 125 19.56 72.81 32.03
N ALA A 126 18.92 71.65 32.10
CA ALA A 126 18.36 70.98 30.92
C ALA A 126 17.24 71.80 30.26
N GLU A 127 16.42 72.48 31.07
CA GLU A 127 15.36 73.38 30.61
C GLU A 127 15.94 74.62 29.92
N ALA A 128 16.95 75.27 30.52
CA ALA A 128 17.63 76.43 29.92
C ALA A 128 18.30 76.09 28.58
N GLN A 129 18.77 74.86 28.42
CA GLN A 129 19.38 74.35 27.18
C GLN A 129 18.36 73.76 26.19
N GLY A 130 17.07 73.66 26.55
CA GLY A 130 16.03 73.08 25.70
C GLY A 130 16.26 71.60 25.36
N LEU A 131 16.88 70.84 26.26
CA LEU A 131 17.23 69.43 26.03
C LEU A 131 16.02 68.49 26.19
N GLY A 132 15.96 67.44 25.37
CA GLY A 132 14.99 66.35 25.51
C GLY A 132 13.54 66.82 25.46
N SER A 133 12.81 66.63 26.55
CA SER A 133 11.39 67.01 26.70
C SER A 133 11.13 68.52 26.84
N TRP A 134 12.19 69.32 26.99
CA TRP A 134 12.14 70.79 27.02
C TRP A 134 12.30 71.43 25.63
N GLY A 135 12.60 70.62 24.60
CA GLY A 135 12.67 71.07 23.22
C GLY A 135 11.29 71.23 22.56
N SER A 136 11.27 71.41 21.23
CA SER A 136 10.02 71.52 20.47
C SER A 136 9.23 70.21 20.46
N ALA A 137 7.93 70.28 20.76
CA ALA A 137 7.01 69.14 20.72
C ALA A 137 6.53 68.75 19.31
N ALA A 138 6.91 69.51 18.28
CA ALA A 138 6.50 69.24 16.90
C ALA A 138 7.11 67.91 16.39
N GLY A 139 6.24 66.94 16.05
CA GLY A 139 6.67 65.60 15.63
C GLY A 139 7.19 64.70 16.77
N ALA A 140 7.00 65.10 18.03
CA ALA A 140 7.49 64.35 19.20
C ALA A 140 6.64 63.10 19.55
N VAL A 141 5.50 62.92 18.88
CA VAL A 141 4.61 61.77 19.03
C VAL A 141 4.65 60.96 17.74
N ARG A 142 5.04 59.69 17.84
CA ARG A 142 5.06 58.75 16.69
C ARG A 142 3.67 58.20 16.41
N ASP A 143 3.41 57.90 15.15
CA ASP A 143 2.21 57.18 14.73
C ASP A 143 2.51 55.68 14.67
N VAL A 144 2.08 54.93 15.69
CA VAL A 144 2.33 53.48 15.80
C VAL A 144 1.19 52.72 15.15
N GLN A 145 1.50 51.95 14.11
CA GLN A 145 0.53 51.09 13.45
C GLN A 145 0.57 49.68 14.07
N TYR A 146 -0.47 49.33 14.81
CA TYR A 146 -0.53 48.06 15.53
C TYR A 146 -0.98 46.90 14.62
N ALA A 147 -0.47 45.69 14.89
CA ALA A 147 -0.91 44.50 14.17
C ALA A 147 -2.45 44.38 14.10
N GLY A 148 -2.95 44.20 12.87
CA GLY A 148 -4.38 44.15 12.55
C GLY A 148 -4.98 45.48 12.05
N THR A 149 -4.24 46.60 12.06
CA THR A 149 -4.71 47.88 11.51
C THR A 149 -4.21 48.16 10.09
N PHE A 150 -3.40 47.27 9.52
CA PHE A 150 -2.83 47.39 8.19
C PHE A 150 -2.80 46.03 7.49
N ASP A 151 -2.73 46.05 6.16
CA ASP A 151 -2.59 44.85 5.34
C ASP A 151 -1.15 44.30 5.41
N THR A 152 -1.00 43.10 5.96
CA THR A 152 0.28 42.42 6.14
C THR A 152 0.88 41.95 4.82
N GLU A 153 0.07 41.59 3.83
CA GLU A 153 0.55 41.23 2.50
C GLU A 153 1.07 42.46 1.75
N ALA A 154 0.35 43.59 1.83
CA ALA A 154 0.81 44.84 1.24
C ALA A 154 2.13 45.32 1.86
N LEU A 155 2.27 45.18 3.19
CA LEU A 155 3.52 45.48 3.89
C LEU A 155 4.67 44.58 3.41
N GLN A 156 4.44 43.27 3.31
CA GLN A 156 5.44 42.31 2.84
C GLN A 156 5.88 42.61 1.40
N LYS A 157 4.92 42.88 0.50
CA LYS A 157 5.17 43.26 -0.90
C LYS A 157 5.98 44.56 -1.00
N ARG A 158 5.68 45.54 -0.15
CA ARG A 158 6.40 46.82 -0.08
C ARG A 158 7.85 46.64 0.37
N CYS A 159 8.09 45.81 1.38
CA CYS A 159 9.44 45.54 1.87
C CYS A 159 10.24 44.63 0.92
N ASN A 160 9.56 43.76 0.16
CA ASN A 160 10.13 42.88 -0.87
C ASN A 160 11.45 42.19 -0.45
N ARG A 161 11.48 41.57 0.73
CA ARG A 161 12.67 40.91 1.33
C ARG A 161 13.86 41.83 1.64
N VAL A 162 13.77 43.13 1.42
CA VAL A 162 14.81 44.09 1.77
C VAL A 162 14.88 44.23 3.30
N PRO A 163 16.06 44.04 3.93
CA PRO A 163 16.22 44.17 5.37
C PRO A 163 15.80 45.57 5.87
N GLN A 164 14.81 45.61 6.76
CA GLN A 164 14.32 46.83 7.40
C GLN A 164 14.94 46.98 8.79
N GLU A 165 15.25 48.21 9.19
CA GLU A 165 15.66 48.48 10.57
C GLU A 165 14.48 48.26 11.51
N ALA A 166 14.73 47.63 12.66
CA ALA A 166 13.68 47.29 13.58
C ALA A 166 14.18 47.13 15.02
N ILE A 167 13.25 47.24 15.97
CA ILE A 167 13.50 47.00 17.38
C ILE A 167 12.63 45.82 17.83
N ILE A 168 13.22 44.86 18.54
CA ILE A 168 12.45 43.77 19.15
C ILE A 168 11.80 44.29 20.45
N GLU A 169 10.49 44.41 20.45
CA GLU A 169 9.72 44.90 21.60
C GLU A 169 9.42 43.80 22.61
N GLN A 170 9.12 42.59 22.12
CA GLN A 170 8.77 41.45 22.96
C GLN A 170 9.15 40.14 22.30
N VAL A 171 9.56 39.15 23.10
CA VAL A 171 9.74 37.77 22.66
C VAL A 171 8.56 36.96 23.20
N VAL A 172 7.70 36.47 22.31
CA VAL A 172 6.53 35.65 22.69
C VAL A 172 6.98 34.20 22.89
N SER A 173 7.78 33.69 21.97
CA SER A 173 8.44 32.39 22.05
C SER A 173 9.80 32.45 21.33
N GLY A 174 10.59 31.37 21.38
CA GLY A 174 11.87 31.33 20.67
C GLY A 174 11.78 31.58 19.16
N SER A 175 10.62 31.35 18.53
CA SER A 175 10.41 31.56 17.09
C SER A 175 9.36 32.61 16.75
N SER A 176 8.81 33.33 17.73
CA SER A 176 7.77 34.35 17.53
C SER A 176 8.07 35.62 18.33
N LEU A 177 8.16 36.75 17.62
CA LEU A 177 8.65 38.03 18.13
C LEU A 177 7.66 39.14 17.82
N ARG A 178 7.51 40.11 18.72
CA ARG A 178 6.91 41.41 18.39
C ARG A 178 8.01 42.38 18.02
N VAL A 179 7.88 42.93 16.83
CA VAL A 179 8.91 43.75 16.20
C VAL A 179 8.29 45.08 15.80
N LEU A 180 8.99 46.17 16.10
CA LEU A 180 8.66 47.51 15.63
C LEU A 180 9.57 47.87 14.46
N LEU A 181 9.01 48.02 13.26
CA LEU A 181 9.74 48.42 12.07
C LEU A 181 10.01 49.93 12.06
N LEU A 182 11.21 50.32 11.69
CA LEU A 182 11.65 51.71 11.54
C LEU A 182 11.91 52.02 10.05
N PRO A 183 11.66 53.26 9.59
CA PRO A 183 11.09 54.40 10.33
C PRO A 183 9.55 54.40 10.38
N SER A 184 8.91 53.38 9.79
CA SER A 184 7.44 53.35 9.59
C SER A 184 6.59 53.10 10.83
N PHE A 185 7.20 52.76 11.97
CA PHE A 185 6.55 52.45 13.25
C PHE A 185 5.43 51.39 13.17
N HIS A 186 5.53 50.43 12.24
CA HIS A 186 4.62 49.28 12.20
C HIS A 186 5.04 48.25 13.24
N GLN A 187 4.15 47.95 14.18
CA GLN A 187 4.34 46.87 15.14
C GLN A 187 3.76 45.56 14.59
N ILE A 188 4.65 44.67 14.17
CA ILE A 188 4.32 43.37 13.56
C ILE A 188 4.53 42.22 14.56
N THR A 189 3.81 41.12 14.33
CA THR A 189 4.17 39.80 14.88
C THR A 189 4.97 39.06 13.81
N LEU A 190 6.25 38.84 14.08
CA LEU A 190 7.18 38.15 13.19
C LEU A 190 7.40 36.71 13.67
N MET A 191 7.11 35.75 12.81
CA MET A 191 7.53 34.37 12.99
C MET A 191 8.82 34.10 12.22
N LEU A 192 9.80 33.49 12.89
CA LEU A 192 11.08 33.16 12.28
C LEU A 192 10.88 32.12 11.18
N SER A 193 11.29 32.44 9.96
CA SER A 193 11.13 31.55 8.81
C SER A 193 12.04 30.33 8.91
N GLY A 194 11.56 29.21 8.36
CA GLY A 194 12.29 27.94 8.31
C GLY A 194 12.39 27.18 9.64
N ILE A 195 11.98 27.73 10.78
CA ILE A 195 12.17 27.09 12.09
C ILE A 195 10.91 27.08 12.96
N GLN A 196 10.90 26.21 13.96
CA GLN A 196 9.88 26.18 15.00
C GLN A 196 10.52 25.85 16.35
N CYS A 197 10.19 26.66 17.36
CA CYS A 197 10.52 26.40 18.76
C CYS A 197 9.35 25.77 19.52
N GLY A 198 9.64 25.21 20.69
CA GLY A 198 8.59 24.73 21.60
C GLY A 198 7.61 25.85 21.97
N SER A 199 6.32 25.52 22.01
CA SER A 199 5.27 26.48 22.35
C SER A 199 5.20 26.73 23.85
N ILE A 200 4.85 27.96 24.22
CA ILE A 200 4.49 28.36 25.59
C ILE A 200 3.03 28.81 25.54
N ARG A 201 2.16 28.10 26.25
CA ARG A 201 0.74 28.43 26.37
C ARG A 201 0.49 28.95 27.79
N ARG A 202 -0.19 30.09 27.89
CA ARG A 202 -0.68 30.59 29.18
C ARG A 202 -2.08 30.02 29.43
N LEU A 203 -2.27 29.40 30.59
CA LEU A 203 -3.54 28.87 31.05
C LEU A 203 -4.37 29.97 31.73
N ASP A 204 -5.66 29.72 31.92
CA ASP A 204 -6.62 30.71 32.46
C ASP A 204 -6.32 31.08 33.92
N ASP A 205 -5.63 30.20 34.65
CA ASP A 205 -5.11 30.42 36.01
C ASP A 205 -3.84 31.30 36.06
N GLY A 206 -3.35 31.74 34.90
CA GLY A 206 -2.15 32.54 34.76
C GLY A 206 -0.84 31.76 34.74
N THR A 207 -0.87 30.44 34.89
CA THR A 207 0.31 29.57 34.79
C THR A 207 0.71 29.37 33.32
N GLU A 208 2.01 29.13 33.09
CA GLU A 208 2.55 28.88 31.74
C GLU A 208 2.87 27.39 31.58
N ASP A 209 2.11 26.72 30.72
CA ASP A 209 2.42 25.39 30.20
C ASP A 209 3.39 25.51 29.03
N ALA A 210 4.60 24.97 29.19
CA ALA A 210 5.69 25.13 28.25
C ALA A 210 6.24 23.77 27.85
N GLN A 211 6.35 23.55 26.53
CA GLN A 211 7.01 22.37 26.00
C GLN A 211 8.48 22.29 26.48
N PRO A 212 9.10 21.09 26.50
CA PRO A 212 10.50 20.94 26.86
C PRO A 212 11.39 21.91 26.08
N PHE A 213 12.35 22.55 26.79
CA PHE A 213 13.28 23.55 26.23
C PHE A 213 12.63 24.84 25.69
N ALA A 214 11.30 25.03 25.78
CA ALA A 214 10.63 26.22 25.25
C ALA A 214 10.97 27.50 26.04
N ARG A 215 10.98 27.44 27.37
CA ARG A 215 11.38 28.57 28.24
C ARG A 215 12.82 28.98 28.01
N GLU A 216 13.71 28.01 27.83
CA GLU A 216 15.12 28.23 27.51
C GLU A 216 15.30 28.82 26.11
N GLY A 217 14.49 28.39 25.13
CA GLY A 217 14.45 28.97 23.79
C GLY A 217 14.03 30.43 23.80
N ARG A 218 12.97 30.78 24.56
CA ARG A 218 12.55 32.16 24.77
C ARG A 218 13.65 32.98 25.44
N TYR A 219 14.23 32.47 26.54
CA TYR A 219 15.33 33.12 27.25
C TYR A 219 16.57 33.35 26.36
N PHE A 220 16.90 32.40 25.50
CA PHE A 220 18.02 32.48 24.58
C PHE A 220 17.89 33.65 23.60
N VAL A 221 16.66 33.89 23.11
CA VAL A 221 16.34 35.03 22.24
C VAL A 221 16.26 36.34 23.03
N GLU A 222 15.62 36.34 24.21
CA GLU A 222 15.46 37.55 25.03
C GLU A 222 16.81 38.16 25.41
N THR A 223 17.76 37.34 25.86
CA THR A 223 19.10 37.81 26.26
C THR A 223 19.93 38.38 25.12
N ARG A 224 19.60 38.05 23.87
CA ARG A 224 20.37 38.47 22.68
C ARG A 224 19.72 39.61 21.92
N LEU A 225 18.39 39.61 21.81
CA LEU A 225 17.67 40.49 20.87
C LEU A 225 16.65 41.42 21.53
N LEU A 226 16.18 41.16 22.76
CA LEU A 226 15.14 41.99 23.36
C LEU A 226 15.61 43.44 23.51
N ASN A 227 14.81 44.38 22.99
CA ASN A 227 15.08 45.81 22.95
C ASN A 227 16.44 46.18 22.27
N ARG A 228 16.94 45.32 21.38
CA ARG A 228 18.11 45.62 20.52
C ARG A 228 17.66 46.07 19.14
N ASP A 229 18.52 46.88 18.51
CA ASP A 229 18.39 47.27 17.11
C ASP A 229 18.83 46.09 16.23
N VAL A 230 17.94 45.66 15.34
CA VAL A 230 18.14 44.54 14.43
C VAL A 230 17.69 44.91 13.04
N LYS A 231 18.09 44.12 12.04
CA LYS A 231 17.50 44.19 10.71
C LYS A 231 16.56 43.00 10.50
N VAL A 232 15.39 43.22 9.93
CA VAL A 232 14.39 42.18 9.68
C VAL A 232 14.06 42.14 8.20
N SER A 233 14.17 40.95 7.60
CA SER A 233 13.71 40.70 6.23
C SER A 233 12.36 39.98 6.26
N LEU A 234 11.35 40.54 5.58
CA LEU A 234 10.02 39.96 5.46
C LEU A 234 9.93 39.09 4.21
N GLU A 235 9.70 37.79 4.38
CA GLU A 235 9.83 36.77 3.35
C GLU A 235 8.49 36.25 2.85
N GLY A 236 7.47 36.22 3.71
CA GLY A 236 6.14 35.75 3.35
C GLY A 236 5.10 36.02 4.44
N VAL A 237 3.88 35.56 4.20
CA VAL A 237 2.75 35.67 5.14
C VAL A 237 2.13 34.27 5.28
N ASP A 238 1.77 33.87 6.50
CA ASP A 238 1.04 32.62 6.73
C ASP A 238 -0.47 32.80 6.46
N LYS A 239 -1.23 31.70 6.50
CA LYS A 239 -2.69 31.72 6.28
C LYS A 239 -3.46 32.54 7.33
N ASN A 240 -2.86 32.81 8.48
CA ASN A 240 -3.45 33.55 9.60
C ASN A 240 -3.05 35.03 9.57
N GLY A 241 -2.33 35.48 8.53
CA GLY A 241 -1.85 36.86 8.39
C GLY A 241 -0.58 37.18 9.17
N ASN A 242 0.10 36.19 9.77
CA ASN A 242 1.37 36.39 10.47
C ASN A 242 2.52 36.52 9.45
N LEU A 243 3.43 37.46 9.71
CA LEU A 243 4.59 37.68 8.85
C LEU A 243 5.69 36.66 9.14
N LEU A 244 6.20 36.04 8.08
CA LEU A 244 7.37 35.16 8.11
C LEU A 244 8.60 35.96 7.72
N GLY A 245 9.68 35.81 8.46
CA GLY A 245 10.93 36.47 8.09
C GLY A 245 12.12 36.07 8.92
N THR A 246 13.26 36.67 8.57
CA THR A 246 14.55 36.43 9.22
C THR A 246 14.98 37.65 10.01
N VAL A 247 15.47 37.43 11.23
CA VAL A 247 16.14 38.47 12.03
C VAL A 247 17.64 38.40 11.83
N LEU A 248 18.20 39.49 11.33
CA LEU A 248 19.61 39.69 11.03
C LEU A 248 20.23 40.61 12.10
N HIS A 249 21.17 40.06 12.85
CA HIS A 249 22.00 40.80 13.81
C HIS A 249 23.46 40.74 13.33
N PRO A 250 24.31 41.75 13.61
CA PRO A 250 25.73 41.72 13.20
C PRO A 250 26.49 40.46 13.65
N ALA A 251 26.09 39.87 14.79
CA ALA A 251 26.68 38.64 15.32
C ALA A 251 26.19 37.34 14.63
N GLY A 252 25.16 37.40 13.79
CA GLY A 252 24.64 36.22 13.07
C GLY A 252 23.12 36.20 12.88
N ASN A 253 22.66 35.16 12.19
CA ASN A 253 21.23 34.89 11.97
C ASN A 253 20.65 34.11 13.15
N MET A 254 19.63 34.68 13.79
CA MET A 254 19.01 34.11 14.98
C MET A 254 18.41 32.71 14.74
N SER A 255 17.80 32.48 13.57
CA SER A 255 17.17 31.20 13.24
C SER A 255 18.21 30.08 13.17
N ILE A 256 19.39 30.36 12.60
CA ILE A 256 20.49 29.40 12.49
C ILE A 256 21.05 29.07 13.86
N GLU A 257 21.29 30.09 14.69
CA GLU A 257 21.84 29.88 16.04
C GLU A 257 20.89 29.09 16.95
N LEU A 258 19.57 29.32 16.86
CA LEU A 258 18.57 28.52 17.59
C LEU A 258 18.62 27.03 17.22
N VAL A 259 18.72 26.73 15.93
CA VAL A 259 18.76 25.36 15.42
C VAL A 259 20.09 24.69 15.78
N LYS A 260 21.21 25.40 15.61
CA LYS A 260 22.57 24.92 15.93
C LYS A 260 22.72 24.50 17.39
N VAL A 261 22.04 25.21 18.28
CA VAL A 261 22.03 24.95 19.72
C VAL A 261 20.97 23.89 20.10
N GLY A 262 20.12 23.46 19.17
CA GLY A 262 19.07 22.45 19.41
C GLY A 262 17.87 23.00 20.18
N LEU A 263 17.61 24.31 20.13
CA LEU A 263 16.41 24.95 20.72
C LEU A 263 15.26 25.11 19.71
N ALA A 264 15.54 24.90 18.43
CA ALA A 264 14.58 24.92 17.36
C ALA A 264 14.80 23.74 16.40
N ARG A 265 13.72 23.34 15.72
CA ARG A 265 13.75 22.38 14.61
C ARG A 265 13.41 23.08 13.30
N VAL A 266 13.87 22.53 12.19
CA VAL A 266 13.63 23.08 10.85
C VAL A 266 12.28 22.60 10.32
N VAL A 267 11.46 23.50 9.77
CA VAL A 267 10.10 23.20 9.34
C VAL A 267 9.90 23.41 7.84
N ASP A 268 9.44 22.36 7.16
CA ASP A 268 9.42 22.28 5.70
C ASP A 268 8.54 23.35 5.02
N TRP A 269 7.33 23.60 5.54
CA TRP A 269 6.40 24.53 4.91
C TRP A 269 6.93 25.98 4.91
N SER A 270 7.70 26.38 5.93
CA SER A 270 8.29 27.72 6.01
C SER A 270 9.69 27.78 5.41
N THR A 271 10.38 26.64 5.21
CA THR A 271 11.65 26.63 4.46
C THR A 271 11.50 27.00 2.99
N GLN A 272 10.33 26.78 2.38
CA GLN A 272 10.09 27.12 0.96
C GLN A 272 10.22 28.62 0.68
N VAL A 273 9.93 29.47 1.67
CA VAL A 273 10.05 30.93 1.55
C VAL A 273 11.36 31.46 2.10
N CYS A 274 12.13 30.61 2.79
CA CYS A 274 13.35 30.98 3.50
C CYS A 274 14.60 30.83 2.59
N PRO A 275 15.36 31.90 2.34
CA PRO A 275 16.55 31.84 1.49
C PRO A 275 17.71 31.07 2.13
N HIS A 276 17.68 30.85 3.45
CA HIS A 276 18.76 30.22 4.21
C HIS A 276 18.46 28.76 4.61
N ALA A 277 17.52 28.11 3.91
CA ALA A 277 17.11 26.73 4.21
C ALA A 277 18.30 25.73 4.27
N PRO A 278 19.30 25.74 3.35
CA PRO A 278 20.42 24.80 3.41
C PRO A 278 21.25 24.95 4.69
N ALA A 279 21.50 26.20 5.13
CA ALA A 279 22.25 26.48 6.34
C ALA A 279 21.50 26.02 7.61
N LEU A 280 20.18 26.16 7.64
CA LEU A 280 19.33 25.65 8.72
C LEU A 280 19.39 24.12 8.81
N ARG A 281 19.34 23.42 7.67
CA ARG A 281 19.45 21.95 7.63
C ARG A 281 20.81 21.45 8.10
N ALA A 282 21.88 22.12 7.68
CA ALA A 282 23.24 21.80 8.14
C ALA A 282 23.37 21.99 9.67
N ALA A 283 22.82 23.07 10.21
CA ALA A 283 22.79 23.33 11.64
C ALA A 283 21.99 22.26 12.40
N GLU A 284 20.83 21.83 11.87
CA GLU A 284 20.00 20.80 12.50
C GLU A 284 20.71 19.45 12.55
N ARG A 285 21.42 19.09 11.46
CA ARG A 285 22.22 17.86 11.39
C ARG A 285 23.28 17.83 12.50
N SER A 286 24.03 18.93 12.66
CA SER A 286 25.04 19.02 13.73
C SER A 286 24.42 18.95 15.14
N ALA A 287 23.23 19.52 15.35
CA ALA A 287 22.54 19.46 16.63
C ALA A 287 22.03 18.04 16.96
N LYS A 288 21.55 17.31 15.94
CA LYS A 288 21.13 15.90 16.06
C LYS A 288 22.30 14.97 16.36
N GLU A 289 23.42 15.10 15.63
CA GLU A 289 24.65 14.32 15.85
C GLU A 289 25.16 14.47 17.29
N LYS A 290 25.11 15.69 17.82
CA LYS A 290 25.55 16.02 19.19
C LYS A 290 24.47 15.77 20.26
N ARG A 291 23.28 15.30 19.87
CA ARG A 291 22.13 15.04 20.77
C ARG A 291 21.81 16.23 21.68
N LEU A 292 21.82 17.44 21.13
CA LEU A 292 21.62 18.67 21.91
C LEU A 292 20.13 18.91 22.21
N ARG A 293 19.80 19.14 23.49
CA ARG A 293 18.51 19.66 23.98
C ARG A 293 17.30 18.89 23.44
N ILE A 294 16.53 19.44 22.49
CA ILE A 294 15.36 18.77 21.92
C ILE A 294 15.71 17.43 21.24
N TRP A 295 17.00 17.22 20.92
CA TRP A 295 17.54 16.01 20.31
C TRP A 295 18.23 15.08 21.32
N LYS A 296 18.08 15.28 22.65
CA LYS A 296 18.73 14.41 23.66
C LYS A 296 18.39 12.93 23.49
N ASP A 297 17.13 12.65 23.15
CA ASP A 297 16.57 11.31 22.96
C ASP A 297 16.51 10.94 21.47
N TYR A 298 17.24 11.65 20.61
CA TYR A 298 17.26 11.37 19.18
C TYR A 298 17.91 10.00 18.91
N VAL A 299 17.14 9.12 18.27
CA VAL A 299 17.62 7.84 17.77
C VAL A 299 17.84 7.98 16.26
N PRO A 300 19.08 7.81 15.76
CA PRO A 300 19.34 7.77 14.33
C PRO A 300 18.59 6.59 13.69
N PRO A 301 17.98 6.76 12.51
CA PRO A 301 17.25 5.68 11.81
C PRO A 301 18.07 4.41 11.53
N ASN A 302 19.41 4.50 11.54
CA ASN A 302 20.33 3.43 11.14
C ASN A 302 20.86 2.57 12.32
N ALA A 303 20.18 2.50 13.46
CA ALA A 303 20.71 1.84 14.67
C ALA A 303 20.68 0.29 14.65
N GLY A 304 20.21 -0.37 13.58
CA GLY A 304 20.11 -1.83 13.48
C GLY A 304 20.95 -2.44 12.36
N SER A 305 21.41 -3.69 12.53
CA SER A 305 22.17 -4.47 11.53
C SER A 305 21.42 -4.65 10.20
N ASP A 306 20.09 -4.66 10.24
CA ASP A 306 19.18 -4.74 9.09
C ASP A 306 19.19 -3.52 8.16
N MET A 307 19.81 -2.41 8.58
CA MET A 307 19.82 -1.14 7.87
C MET A 307 21.23 -0.76 7.36
N ALA A 308 22.15 -1.72 7.34
CA ALA A 308 23.45 -1.55 6.71
C ALA A 308 23.31 -1.45 5.18
N GLU A 309 24.26 -0.77 4.54
CA GLU A 309 24.37 -0.75 3.08
C GLU A 309 24.84 -2.11 2.55
N TYR A 310 24.19 -2.61 1.51
CA TYR A 310 24.55 -3.88 0.88
C TYR A 310 24.38 -3.85 -0.64
N ALA A 311 25.12 -4.71 -1.33
CA ALA A 311 25.00 -4.91 -2.76
C ALA A 311 24.02 -6.05 -3.05
N ALA A 312 23.04 -5.81 -3.92
CA ALA A 312 22.01 -6.79 -4.24
C ALA A 312 21.74 -6.83 -5.75
N ARG A 313 21.14 -7.92 -6.24
CA ARG A 313 20.68 -8.06 -7.63
C ARG A 313 19.17 -7.91 -7.69
N VAL A 314 18.65 -7.08 -8.59
CA VAL A 314 17.20 -6.92 -8.74
C VAL A 314 16.59 -8.13 -9.47
N ILE A 315 15.64 -8.81 -8.84
CA ILE A 315 14.91 -9.95 -9.44
C ILE A 315 13.57 -9.49 -10.01
N GLU A 316 12.84 -8.65 -9.29
CA GLU A 316 11.47 -8.27 -9.66
C GLU A 316 11.22 -6.81 -9.32
N VAL A 317 10.64 -6.07 -10.28
CA VAL A 317 10.04 -4.77 -10.05
C VAL A 317 8.56 -4.98 -9.75
N PHE A 318 8.18 -4.81 -8.49
CA PHE A 318 6.80 -5.03 -8.06
C PHE A 318 5.90 -3.88 -8.56
N SER A 319 6.32 -2.64 -8.29
CA SER A 319 5.67 -1.38 -8.70
C SER A 319 6.73 -0.34 -9.08
N GLY A 320 6.31 0.82 -9.61
CA GLY A 320 7.22 1.92 -9.98
C GLY A 320 8.03 2.52 -8.81
N ASP A 321 7.78 2.08 -7.58
CA ASP A 321 8.46 2.51 -6.36
C ASP A 321 8.97 1.33 -5.51
N THR A 322 8.68 0.07 -5.86
CA THR A 322 8.99 -1.10 -5.03
C THR A 322 9.72 -2.17 -5.83
N LEU A 323 10.84 -2.63 -5.29
CA LEU A 323 11.74 -3.63 -5.87
C LEU A 323 11.85 -4.84 -4.93
N ILE A 324 12.08 -6.02 -5.52
CA ILE A 324 12.54 -7.21 -4.81
C ILE A 324 13.97 -7.47 -5.26
N VAL A 325 14.88 -7.49 -4.29
CA VAL A 325 16.31 -7.64 -4.50
C VAL A 325 16.81 -8.93 -3.83
N LEU A 326 17.80 -9.55 -4.45
CA LEU A 326 18.50 -10.72 -3.93
C LEU A 326 19.83 -10.28 -3.33
N ASP A 327 20.01 -10.53 -2.04
CA ASP A 327 21.26 -10.26 -1.35
C ASP A 327 22.37 -11.26 -1.75
N SER A 328 23.61 -11.05 -1.31
CA SER A 328 24.72 -11.98 -1.53
C SER A 328 24.48 -13.38 -0.92
N GLU A 329 23.58 -13.47 0.06
CA GLU A 329 23.16 -14.72 0.72
C GLU A 329 21.97 -15.41 0.02
N ASN A 330 21.58 -14.96 -1.17
CA ASN A 330 20.40 -15.46 -1.90
C ASN A 330 19.06 -15.29 -1.15
N VAL A 331 18.96 -14.32 -0.26
CA VAL A 331 17.71 -13.96 0.43
C VAL A 331 16.97 -12.86 -0.33
N GLU A 332 15.69 -13.10 -0.67
CA GLU A 332 14.83 -12.10 -1.30
C GLU A 332 14.39 -11.04 -0.26
N LYS A 333 14.70 -9.76 -0.51
CA LYS A 333 14.29 -8.61 0.31
C LYS A 333 13.43 -7.65 -0.50
N ARG A 334 12.31 -7.18 0.06
CA ARG A 334 11.45 -6.17 -0.56
C ARG A 334 11.85 -4.77 -0.09
N ILE A 335 12.18 -3.89 -1.03
CA ILE A 335 12.64 -2.52 -0.78
C ILE A 335 11.78 -1.53 -1.56
N SER A 336 11.26 -0.52 -0.87
CA SER A 336 10.56 0.62 -1.48
C SER A 336 11.51 1.82 -1.61
N LEU A 337 11.41 2.59 -2.69
CA LEU A 337 12.20 3.81 -2.89
C LEU A 337 11.79 4.87 -1.85
N SER A 338 12.77 5.38 -1.12
CA SER A 338 12.59 6.35 -0.05
C SER A 338 11.98 7.67 -0.55
N SER A 339 11.03 8.22 0.21
CA SER A 339 10.36 9.51 -0.07
C SER A 339 9.75 9.69 -1.47
N LEU A 340 9.43 8.59 -2.17
CA LEU A 340 8.77 8.60 -3.47
C LEU A 340 7.27 8.30 -3.32
N SER A 341 6.41 8.98 -4.10
CA SER A 341 4.99 8.70 -4.22
C SER A 341 4.57 8.60 -5.67
N LEU A 342 4.00 7.47 -6.08
CA LEU A 342 3.42 7.27 -7.41
C LEU A 342 2.04 7.95 -7.57
N ARG A 343 1.53 8.62 -6.52
CA ARG A 343 0.22 9.28 -6.54
C ARG A 343 0.39 10.80 -6.56
N PRO A 344 -0.24 11.51 -7.52
CA PRO A 344 -0.65 12.88 -7.26
C PRO A 344 -1.73 12.86 -6.17
N LYS A 345 -1.73 13.86 -5.29
CA LYS A 345 -2.67 13.96 -4.16
C LYS A 345 -4.12 13.85 -4.69
N PRO A 346 -4.95 12.90 -4.22
CA PRO A 346 -6.31 12.78 -4.74
C PRO A 346 -7.17 13.96 -4.29
N ALA A 347 -8.07 14.41 -5.17
CA ALA A 347 -9.29 15.08 -4.76
C ALA A 347 -10.13 14.10 -3.92
N ALA A 348 -10.89 14.61 -2.96
CA ALA A 348 -11.36 13.90 -1.76
C ALA A 348 -12.21 12.62 -1.98
N ASP A 349 -12.62 12.27 -3.20
CA ASP A 349 -13.77 11.36 -3.42
C ASP A 349 -13.50 10.03 -4.15
N ALA A 350 -12.25 9.64 -4.45
CA ALA A 350 -11.99 8.42 -5.22
C ALA A 350 -11.53 7.23 -4.34
N ALA A 351 -12.49 6.48 -3.78
CA ALA A 351 -12.24 5.22 -3.06
C ALA A 351 -11.56 4.13 -3.94
N GLU A 352 -11.65 4.24 -5.26
CA GLU A 352 -11.04 3.31 -6.24
C GLU A 352 -9.53 3.53 -6.47
N ALA A 353 -8.96 4.66 -6.00
CA ALA A 353 -7.54 5.02 -6.18
C ALA A 353 -6.58 4.42 -5.12
N ARG A 354 -7.06 3.46 -4.32
CA ARG A 354 -6.27 2.88 -3.21
C ARG A 354 -5.21 1.88 -3.67
N GLU A 355 -5.30 1.34 -4.88
CA GLU A 355 -4.33 0.38 -5.41
C GLU A 355 -3.18 1.07 -6.20
N PRO A 356 -1.90 0.86 -5.82
CA PRO A 356 -0.75 1.54 -6.45
C PRO A 356 -0.58 1.19 -7.94
N HIS A 357 -1.07 0.05 -8.40
CA HIS A 357 -1.01 -0.38 -9.81
C HIS A 357 -2.03 0.34 -10.72
N LYS A 358 -3.00 1.05 -10.14
CA LYS A 358 -4.04 1.81 -10.88
C LYS A 358 -3.80 3.32 -10.88
N ALA A 359 -2.66 3.78 -10.33
CA ALA A 359 -2.32 5.19 -10.34
C ALA A 359 -1.99 5.67 -11.78
N PRO A 360 -2.30 6.93 -12.14
CA PRO A 360 -1.91 7.49 -13.43
C PRO A 360 -0.39 7.36 -13.63
N PHE A 361 0.05 6.91 -14.81
CA PHE A 361 1.46 6.68 -15.15
C PHE A 361 2.18 5.54 -14.40
N ALA A 362 1.46 4.69 -13.66
CA ALA A 362 2.07 3.61 -12.88
C ALA A 362 2.74 2.53 -13.76
N ALA A 363 2.17 2.23 -14.93
CA ALA A 363 2.71 1.25 -15.85
C ALA A 363 4.03 1.74 -16.48
N GLU A 364 4.10 3.01 -16.85
CA GLU A 364 5.27 3.68 -17.41
C GLU A 364 6.38 3.78 -16.36
N SER A 365 6.03 4.14 -15.12
CA SER A 365 6.98 4.18 -14.01
C SER A 365 7.58 2.80 -13.73
N LYS A 366 6.75 1.76 -13.70
CA LYS A 366 7.20 0.37 -13.55
C LYS A 366 8.11 -0.07 -14.71
N GLU A 367 7.73 0.23 -15.95
CA GLU A 367 8.50 -0.17 -17.13
C GLU A 367 9.84 0.57 -17.24
N MET A 368 9.89 1.85 -16.88
CA MET A 368 11.14 2.61 -16.79
C MET A 368 12.05 2.00 -15.74
N LEU A 369 11.54 1.77 -14.53
CA LEU A 369 12.31 1.18 -13.45
C LEU A 369 12.83 -0.21 -13.84
N ARG A 370 12.00 -1.04 -14.47
CA ARG A 370 12.39 -2.35 -15.03
C ARG A 370 13.58 -2.22 -15.96
N LYS A 371 13.51 -1.38 -17.01
CA LYS A 371 14.61 -1.18 -17.97
C LYS A 371 15.90 -0.66 -17.29
N LEU A 372 15.77 0.14 -16.24
CA LEU A 372 16.91 0.71 -15.54
C LEU A 372 17.62 -0.32 -14.66
N VAL A 373 16.90 -1.13 -13.88
CA VAL A 373 17.51 -1.92 -12.79
C VAL A 373 17.36 -3.45 -12.91
N ILE A 374 16.44 -3.99 -13.72
CA ILE A 374 16.15 -5.43 -13.73
C ILE A 374 17.40 -6.25 -14.08
N GLY A 375 17.69 -7.28 -13.27
CA GLY A 375 18.84 -8.16 -13.45
C GLY A 375 20.21 -7.53 -13.21
N LYS A 376 20.30 -6.23 -12.91
CA LYS A 376 21.57 -5.54 -12.61
C LYS A 376 21.91 -5.62 -11.13
N LYS A 377 23.21 -5.51 -10.82
CA LYS A 377 23.70 -5.30 -9.46
C LYS A 377 23.45 -3.85 -9.07
N VAL A 378 22.82 -3.64 -7.93
CA VAL A 378 22.47 -2.34 -7.36
C VAL A 378 23.02 -2.24 -5.93
N ARG A 379 23.32 -1.02 -5.52
CA ARG A 379 23.75 -0.71 -4.14
C ARG A 379 22.55 -0.15 -3.40
N VAL A 380 22.12 -0.86 -2.36
CA VAL A 380 20.91 -0.55 -1.59
C VAL A 380 21.32 0.04 -0.26
N VAL A 381 20.80 1.24 0.04
CA VAL A 381 20.99 1.93 1.32
C VAL A 381 19.62 2.02 2.00
N PRO A 382 19.26 1.09 2.90
CA PRO A 382 18.05 1.19 3.69
C PRO A 382 18.11 2.43 4.60
N GLU A 383 16.99 3.13 4.76
CA GLU A 383 16.95 4.39 5.51
C GLU A 383 15.92 4.34 6.65
N TYR A 384 14.71 3.84 6.40
CA TYR A 384 13.68 3.73 7.43
C TYR A 384 12.70 2.57 7.15
N LYS A 385 12.01 2.08 8.18
CA LYS A 385 10.95 1.08 8.05
C LYS A 385 9.60 1.73 8.42
N ARG A 386 8.53 1.39 7.71
CA ARG A 386 7.17 1.81 8.08
C ARG A 386 6.24 0.62 8.15
N THR A 387 5.46 0.58 9.22
CA THR A 387 4.38 -0.37 9.40
C THR A 387 3.10 0.18 8.78
N PHE A 388 2.49 -0.62 7.90
CA PHE A 388 1.21 -0.32 7.29
C PHE A 388 0.16 -1.29 7.86
N ASN A 389 -0.83 -0.74 8.55
CA ASN A 389 -2.01 -1.50 8.98
C ASN A 389 -2.97 -1.60 7.79
N PRO A 390 -3.19 -2.80 7.22
CA PRO A 390 -4.18 -2.96 6.16
C PRO A 390 -5.60 -2.73 6.70
N VAL A 391 -6.44 -2.09 5.90
CA VAL A 391 -7.87 -1.93 6.20
C VAL A 391 -8.53 -3.29 5.93
N GLY A 392 -8.99 -3.98 6.97
CA GLY A 392 -9.67 -5.29 6.83
C GLY A 392 -9.14 -6.43 7.71
N GLY A 393 -8.36 -6.16 8.77
CA GLY A 393 -8.01 -7.18 9.78
C GLY A 393 -6.80 -8.06 9.46
N ASN A 394 -6.08 -7.81 8.36
CA ASN A 394 -4.79 -8.47 8.11
C ASN A 394 -3.68 -7.93 9.03
N ALA A 395 -2.66 -8.76 9.29
CA ALA A 395 -1.52 -8.37 10.12
C ALA A 395 -0.80 -7.12 9.57
N PRO A 396 -0.25 -6.25 10.45
CA PRO A 396 0.55 -5.10 10.04
C PRO A 396 1.71 -5.54 9.14
N THR A 397 1.82 -4.92 7.96
CA THR A 397 2.92 -5.19 7.02
C THR A 397 4.01 -4.14 7.19
N GLU A 398 5.21 -4.58 7.59
CA GLU A 398 6.38 -3.71 7.63
C GLU A 398 7.00 -3.59 6.24
N ARG A 399 7.31 -2.37 5.81
CA ARG A 399 8.01 -2.09 4.55
C ARG A 399 9.28 -1.31 4.82
N THR A 400 10.38 -1.79 4.28
CA THR A 400 11.67 -1.10 4.30
C THR A 400 11.75 -0.11 3.14
N PHE A 401 12.10 1.13 3.46
CA PHE A 401 12.36 2.20 2.51
C PHE A 401 13.85 2.49 2.45
N GLY A 402 14.38 2.67 1.25
CA GLY A 402 15.80 2.95 1.06
C GLY A 402 16.10 3.60 -0.28
N THR A 403 17.31 4.14 -0.38
CA THR A 403 17.86 4.67 -1.62
C THR A 403 18.51 3.53 -2.40
N VAL A 404 18.18 3.41 -3.69
CA VAL A 404 18.74 2.40 -4.59
C VAL A 404 19.59 3.07 -5.65
N TRP A 405 20.87 2.70 -5.68
CA TRP A 405 21.87 3.19 -6.62
C TRP A 405 22.14 2.15 -7.70
N PHE A 406 22.21 2.59 -8.95
CA PHE A 406 22.56 1.74 -10.09
C PHE A 406 23.63 2.40 -10.96
N GLY A 407 24.43 1.57 -11.66
CA GLY A 407 25.58 2.05 -12.42
C GLY A 407 26.69 2.59 -11.52
N THR A 408 27.42 3.62 -11.99
CA THR A 408 28.54 4.21 -11.23
C THR A 408 28.07 5.05 -10.03
N ASP A 409 26.96 5.80 -10.13
CA ASP A 409 26.38 6.54 -8.99
C ASP A 409 25.00 7.17 -9.28
N LYS A 410 24.10 6.48 -10.01
CA LYS A 410 22.77 7.03 -10.35
C LYS A 410 21.71 6.57 -9.36
N ASN A 411 20.95 7.52 -8.79
CA ASN A 411 19.83 7.22 -7.89
C ASN A 411 18.56 6.89 -8.69
N ALA A 412 17.97 5.72 -8.45
CA ALA A 412 16.76 5.25 -9.12
C ALA A 412 15.55 6.18 -8.89
N ALA A 413 15.40 6.72 -7.69
CA ALA A 413 14.29 7.63 -7.37
C ALA A 413 14.41 8.96 -8.14
N VAL A 414 15.63 9.50 -8.25
CA VAL A 414 15.91 10.74 -9.03
C VAL A 414 15.60 10.51 -10.51
N ALA A 415 15.96 9.36 -11.07
CA ALA A 415 15.69 9.04 -12.48
C ALA A 415 14.19 9.06 -12.79
N ILE A 416 13.36 8.45 -11.93
CA ILE A 416 11.90 8.43 -12.11
C ILE A 416 11.30 9.84 -11.95
N LEU A 417 11.77 10.61 -10.96
CA LEU A 417 11.30 11.98 -10.72
C LEU A 417 11.64 12.91 -11.89
N SER A 418 12.83 12.77 -12.48
CA SER A 418 13.28 13.63 -13.59
C SER A 418 12.43 13.52 -14.86
N GLU A 419 11.72 12.40 -15.04
CA GLU A 419 10.79 12.18 -16.14
C GLU A 419 9.32 12.47 -15.76
N GLY A 420 9.08 12.93 -14.52
CA GLY A 420 7.75 13.30 -14.04
C GLY A 420 6.80 12.11 -13.90
N LEU A 421 7.33 10.91 -13.60
CA LEU A 421 6.53 9.69 -13.41
C LEU A 421 6.19 9.42 -11.94
N ALA A 422 6.66 10.26 -11.03
CA ALA A 422 6.39 10.21 -9.60
C ALA A 422 6.46 11.61 -8.99
N VAL A 423 5.99 11.74 -7.75
CA VAL A 423 6.03 12.97 -6.94
C VAL A 423 6.81 12.67 -5.66
N VAL A 424 7.54 13.66 -5.15
CA VAL A 424 8.20 13.55 -3.84
C VAL A 424 7.14 13.53 -2.74
N SER A 425 7.18 12.47 -1.91
CA SER A 425 6.28 12.33 -0.78
C SER A 425 6.55 13.42 0.25
N ARG A 426 5.50 14.18 0.61
CA ARG A 426 5.60 15.25 1.60
C ARG A 426 5.35 14.66 2.98
N HIS A 427 6.45 14.41 3.69
CA HIS A 427 6.44 13.79 5.01
C HIS A 427 5.97 14.76 6.11
N GLY A 428 5.21 14.23 7.08
CA GLY A 428 4.81 14.95 8.29
C GLY A 428 5.97 15.23 9.26
N GLN A 429 5.71 16.02 10.30
CA GLN A 429 6.72 16.57 11.23
C GLN A 429 7.53 15.51 12.02
N SER A 430 7.06 14.27 12.10
CA SER A 430 7.69 13.15 12.82
C SER A 430 8.03 11.97 11.90
N GLU A 431 7.82 12.12 10.60
CA GLU A 431 7.99 11.05 9.63
C GLU A 431 9.44 10.98 9.13
N GLU A 432 10.00 9.78 9.19
CA GLU A 432 11.31 9.49 8.62
C GLU A 432 11.26 9.65 7.09
N ARG A 433 12.32 10.26 6.54
CA ARG A 433 12.44 10.68 5.13
C ARG A 433 13.83 10.41 4.61
N SER A 434 14.00 10.56 3.30
CA SER A 434 15.26 10.24 2.65
C SER A 434 16.42 11.14 3.03
N LEU A 435 17.63 10.56 3.08
CA LEU A 435 18.88 11.30 3.24
C LEU A 435 19.14 12.24 2.06
N HIS A 436 18.62 11.89 0.87
CA HIS A 436 18.79 12.64 -0.38
C HIS A 436 17.56 13.48 -0.75
N TYR A 437 16.70 13.80 0.22
CA TYR A 437 15.42 14.48 -0.01
C TYR A 437 15.53 15.81 -0.80
N GLU A 438 16.59 16.59 -0.59
CA GLU A 438 16.83 17.84 -1.34
C GLU A 438 17.03 17.57 -2.83
N THR A 439 17.86 16.59 -3.19
CA THR A 439 18.08 16.21 -4.60
C THR A 439 16.80 15.66 -5.26
N LEU A 440 15.92 15.01 -4.49
CA LEU A 440 14.62 14.56 -4.99
C LEU A 440 13.70 15.76 -5.28
N LEU A 441 13.68 16.78 -4.42
CA LEU A 441 12.91 18.01 -4.64
C LEU A 441 13.41 18.78 -5.86
N GLU A 442 14.72 18.92 -6.02
CA GLU A 442 15.32 19.55 -7.20
C GLU A 442 14.93 18.83 -8.49
N ALA A 443 14.96 17.49 -8.49
CA ALA A 443 14.52 16.69 -9.63
C ALA A 443 13.02 16.85 -9.94
N GLU A 444 12.18 16.96 -8.91
CA GLU A 444 10.74 17.25 -9.05
C GLU A 444 10.50 18.63 -9.67
N GLU A 445 11.22 19.66 -9.21
CA GLU A 445 11.12 21.02 -9.75
C GLU A 445 11.62 21.10 -11.20
N ALA A 446 12.68 20.37 -11.54
CA ALA A 446 13.16 20.24 -12.92
C ALA A 446 12.11 19.57 -13.83
N ALA A 447 11.42 18.53 -13.35
CA ALA A 447 10.37 17.87 -14.13
C ALA A 447 9.12 18.75 -14.30
N LYS A 448 8.76 19.54 -13.28
CA LYS A 448 7.66 20.52 -13.35
C LYS A 448 7.94 21.64 -14.34
N THR A 449 9.15 22.22 -14.30
CA THR A 449 9.55 23.27 -15.24
C THR A 449 9.60 22.75 -16.67
N ALA A 450 10.04 21.51 -16.87
CA ALA A 450 10.04 20.82 -18.16
C ALA A 450 8.66 20.28 -18.61
N LYS A 451 7.62 20.34 -17.78
CA LYS A 451 6.27 19.80 -18.04
C LYS A 451 6.28 18.36 -18.55
N LYS A 452 7.04 17.48 -17.89
CA LYS A 452 7.14 16.05 -18.25
C LYS A 452 6.14 15.18 -17.49
N GLY A 453 5.74 14.06 -18.11
CA GLY A 453 4.91 13.03 -17.49
C GLY A 453 3.62 13.59 -16.88
N MET A 454 3.42 13.34 -15.59
CA MET A 454 2.25 13.80 -14.84
C MET A 454 2.16 15.33 -14.67
N HIS A 455 3.26 16.06 -14.89
CA HIS A 455 3.28 17.53 -14.86
C HIS A 455 2.94 18.17 -16.22
N ALA A 456 2.80 17.38 -17.28
CA ALA A 456 2.40 17.85 -18.60
C ALA A 456 0.91 18.20 -18.72
N GLY A 457 0.08 17.75 -17.76
CA GLY A 457 -1.37 17.97 -17.76
C GLY A 457 -2.15 17.11 -18.78
N GLY A 458 -1.51 16.14 -19.43
CA GLY A 458 -2.17 15.22 -20.38
C GLY A 458 -2.81 14.00 -19.70
N GLU A 459 -3.80 13.38 -20.37
CA GLU A 459 -4.35 12.09 -19.93
C GLU A 459 -3.25 11.00 -19.93
N PRO A 460 -3.27 10.07 -18.97
CA PRO A 460 -2.32 8.96 -18.95
C PRO A 460 -2.50 8.08 -20.20
N PRO A 461 -1.40 7.55 -20.78
CA PRO A 461 -1.47 6.67 -21.94
C PRO A 461 -2.35 5.44 -21.65
N ARG A 462 -3.34 5.19 -22.50
CA ARG A 462 -4.18 3.98 -22.39
C ARG A 462 -3.46 2.82 -23.11
N SER A 463 -2.87 1.89 -22.37
CA SER A 463 -2.36 0.64 -22.93
C SER A 463 -3.44 -0.44 -22.90
N SER A 464 -4.15 -0.67 -24.02
CA SER A 464 -5.04 -1.84 -24.15
C SER A 464 -4.22 -3.07 -24.51
N VAL A 465 -3.85 -3.87 -23.52
CA VAL A 465 -3.14 -5.15 -23.73
C VAL A 465 -4.18 -6.28 -23.82
N THR A 466 -4.08 -7.11 -24.86
CA THR A 466 -5.00 -8.25 -25.04
C THR A 466 -4.52 -9.45 -24.22
N ASP A 467 -5.29 -9.86 -23.21
CA ASP A 467 -4.95 -11.05 -22.41
C ASP A 467 -5.51 -12.33 -23.05
N LEU A 468 -4.60 -13.24 -23.44
CA LEU A 468 -4.89 -14.57 -24.00
C LEU A 468 -4.69 -15.70 -22.98
N THR A 469 -4.57 -15.38 -21.68
CA THR A 469 -4.39 -16.37 -20.60
C THR A 469 -5.70 -16.79 -19.94
N THR A 470 -6.83 -16.17 -20.29
CA THR A 470 -8.14 -16.47 -19.71
C THR A 470 -8.81 -17.67 -20.39
N PRO A 471 -9.64 -18.46 -19.68
CA PRO A 471 -10.34 -19.61 -20.26
C PRO A 471 -11.16 -19.27 -21.52
N ASP A 472 -11.77 -18.09 -21.56
CA ASP A 472 -12.58 -17.58 -22.68
C ASP A 472 -11.76 -17.16 -23.90
N SER A 473 -10.43 -17.13 -23.78
CA SER A 473 -9.51 -16.72 -24.83
C SER A 473 -8.80 -17.88 -25.54
N ARG A 474 -9.10 -19.14 -25.18
CA ARG A 474 -8.50 -20.35 -25.77
C ARG A 474 -8.66 -20.42 -27.29
N GLU A 475 -9.84 -20.11 -27.81
CA GLU A 475 -10.09 -20.07 -29.25
C GLU A 475 -9.37 -18.92 -29.93
N ARG A 476 -9.25 -17.78 -29.24
CA ARG A 476 -8.47 -16.63 -29.73
C ARG A 476 -7.00 -16.98 -29.81
N ALA A 477 -6.41 -17.64 -28.81
CA ALA A 477 -5.02 -18.08 -28.81
C ALA A 477 -4.67 -18.94 -30.04
N LYS A 478 -5.55 -19.88 -30.43
CA LYS A 478 -5.38 -20.70 -31.65
C LYS A 478 -5.31 -19.87 -32.93
N ARG A 479 -6.03 -18.75 -33.01
CA ARG A 479 -5.97 -17.83 -34.17
C ARG A 479 -4.63 -17.10 -34.26
N PHE A 480 -4.01 -16.78 -33.12
CA PHE A 480 -2.71 -16.11 -33.04
C PHE A 480 -1.53 -17.04 -33.37
N LEU A 481 -1.68 -18.36 -33.28
CA LEU A 481 -0.61 -19.32 -33.57
C LEU A 481 0.00 -19.12 -34.97
N SER A 482 -0.84 -19.01 -36.00
CA SER A 482 -0.38 -18.83 -37.39
C SER A 482 0.40 -17.53 -37.61
N ALA A 483 0.14 -16.49 -36.81
CA ALA A 483 0.87 -15.23 -36.86
C ALA A 483 2.23 -15.35 -36.17
N LEU A 484 2.26 -15.95 -34.97
CA LEU A 484 3.48 -16.13 -34.19
C LEU A 484 4.47 -17.09 -34.87
N GLN A 485 4.00 -18.19 -35.47
CA GLN A 485 4.84 -19.10 -36.26
C GLN A 485 5.49 -18.40 -37.47
N ARG A 486 4.74 -17.54 -38.17
CA ARG A 486 5.26 -16.78 -39.33
C ARG A 486 6.29 -15.72 -38.94
N HIS A 487 6.22 -15.20 -37.71
CA HIS A 487 7.17 -14.21 -37.21
C HIS A 487 8.48 -14.82 -36.71
N GLY A 488 8.50 -16.15 -36.49
CA GLY A 488 9.67 -16.84 -35.94
C GLY A 488 10.01 -16.30 -34.55
N ARG A 489 11.24 -15.80 -34.38
CA ARG A 489 11.70 -15.24 -33.10
C ARG A 489 11.05 -13.90 -32.83
N THR A 490 10.23 -13.86 -31.79
CA THR A 490 9.47 -12.68 -31.38
C THR A 490 9.90 -12.24 -29.98
N ARG A 491 10.11 -10.93 -29.80
CA ARG A 491 10.52 -10.36 -28.52
C ARG A 491 9.34 -10.22 -27.57
N GLY A 492 9.51 -10.73 -26.36
CA GLY A 492 8.53 -10.62 -25.28
C GLY A 492 9.16 -10.23 -23.94
N VAL A 493 8.32 -9.89 -22.99
CA VAL A 493 8.70 -9.61 -21.60
C VAL A 493 8.00 -10.62 -20.68
N VAL A 494 8.77 -11.34 -19.87
CA VAL A 494 8.20 -12.31 -18.93
C VAL A 494 7.52 -11.56 -17.78
N GLN A 495 6.19 -11.65 -17.68
CA GLN A 495 5.40 -10.99 -16.64
C GLN A 495 5.33 -11.81 -15.36
N PHE A 496 5.26 -13.14 -15.48
CA PHE A 496 5.10 -14.03 -14.33
C PHE A 496 5.64 -15.43 -14.63
N VAL A 497 6.14 -16.10 -13.58
CA VAL A 497 6.71 -17.45 -13.65
C VAL A 497 5.92 -18.38 -12.72
N PRO A 498 4.92 -19.11 -13.23
CA PRO A 498 4.19 -20.11 -12.43
C PRO A 498 5.04 -21.33 -12.02
N ASN A 499 5.95 -21.77 -12.88
CA ASN A 499 6.79 -22.97 -12.71
C ASN A 499 8.09 -22.76 -13.53
N GLY A 500 9.13 -23.56 -13.29
CA GLY A 500 10.43 -23.49 -13.95
C GLY A 500 10.39 -23.55 -15.49
N THR A 501 9.33 -24.12 -16.09
CA THR A 501 9.14 -24.24 -17.55
C THR A 501 7.94 -23.50 -18.11
N ARG A 502 7.14 -22.84 -17.26
CA ARG A 502 5.92 -22.13 -17.67
C ARG A 502 6.08 -20.64 -17.38
N PHE A 503 5.62 -19.80 -18.30
CA PHE A 503 5.79 -18.36 -18.27
C PHE A 503 4.52 -17.67 -18.75
N LYS A 504 4.18 -16.53 -18.14
CA LYS A 504 3.28 -15.55 -18.77
C LYS A 504 4.14 -14.50 -19.44
N ILE A 505 4.00 -14.34 -20.75
CA ILE A 505 4.86 -13.46 -21.56
C ILE A 505 3.99 -12.42 -22.26
N GLN A 506 4.35 -11.15 -22.14
CA GLN A 506 3.76 -10.08 -22.94
C GLN A 506 4.57 -9.93 -24.22
N ILE A 507 3.96 -10.22 -25.36
CA ILE A 507 4.57 -10.05 -26.67
C ILE A 507 4.39 -8.60 -27.10
N LEU A 508 5.50 -7.90 -27.33
CA LEU A 508 5.49 -6.44 -27.50
C LEU A 508 4.90 -6.01 -28.86
N LYS A 509 5.11 -6.81 -29.91
CA LYS A 509 4.71 -6.48 -31.28
C LYS A 509 3.20 -6.60 -31.47
N GLU A 510 2.59 -7.66 -30.93
CA GLU A 510 1.16 -7.93 -30.99
C GLU A 510 0.39 -7.35 -29.79
N ASN A 511 1.11 -6.78 -28.82
CA ASN A 511 0.59 -6.23 -27.57
C ASN A 511 -0.41 -7.16 -26.86
N CYS A 512 -0.04 -8.44 -26.74
CA CYS A 512 -0.84 -9.47 -26.11
C CYS A 512 -0.07 -10.22 -25.02
N ILE A 513 -0.77 -10.77 -24.04
CA ILE A 513 -0.20 -11.61 -22.98
C ILE A 513 -0.57 -13.06 -23.28
N VAL A 514 0.42 -13.93 -23.32
CA VAL A 514 0.27 -15.34 -23.63
C VAL A 514 0.75 -16.24 -22.49
N SER A 515 0.14 -17.41 -22.37
CA SER A 515 0.66 -18.51 -21.56
C SER A 515 1.65 -19.29 -22.43
N PHE A 516 2.91 -19.40 -21.99
CA PHE A 516 3.99 -20.03 -22.73
C PHE A 516 4.62 -21.15 -21.89
N ALA A 517 4.97 -22.28 -22.53
CA ALA A 517 5.72 -23.35 -21.89
C ALA A 517 6.86 -23.84 -22.80
N CYS A 518 8.00 -24.15 -22.19
CA CYS A 518 9.14 -24.71 -22.91
C CYS A 518 8.81 -26.11 -23.45
N ILE A 519 9.02 -26.33 -24.74
CA ILE A 519 8.81 -27.64 -25.38
C ILE A 519 9.97 -28.60 -25.09
N GLY A 520 9.69 -29.89 -25.01
CA GLY A 520 10.71 -30.95 -24.90
C GLY A 520 11.29 -31.20 -23.52
N ILE A 521 10.91 -30.42 -22.50
CA ILE A 521 11.40 -30.57 -21.13
C ILE A 521 10.27 -30.61 -20.10
N ARG A 522 10.42 -31.44 -19.07
CA ARG A 522 9.55 -31.50 -17.89
C ARG A 522 10.33 -31.02 -16.68
N CYS A 523 9.77 -30.01 -16.02
CA CYS A 523 10.24 -29.52 -14.73
C CYS A 523 9.51 -30.26 -13.61
N PRO A 524 10.18 -30.56 -12.48
CA PRO A 524 9.52 -31.03 -11.29
C PRO A 524 8.41 -30.07 -10.84
N GLN A 525 7.30 -30.60 -10.33
CA GLN A 525 6.18 -29.78 -9.86
C GLN A 525 6.52 -29.03 -8.57
N CYS A 526 6.26 -27.73 -8.52
CA CYS A 526 6.31 -26.99 -7.26
C CYS A 526 5.14 -27.40 -6.36
N ALA A 527 5.31 -27.31 -5.05
CA ALA A 527 4.20 -27.46 -4.11
C ALA A 527 3.10 -26.45 -4.42
N ARG A 528 1.83 -26.86 -4.27
CA ARG A 528 0.70 -25.93 -4.46
C ARG A 528 0.74 -24.84 -3.40
N ARG A 529 0.71 -23.57 -3.83
CA ARG A 529 0.82 -22.39 -2.95
C ARG A 529 -0.23 -22.33 -1.83
N ASP A 530 -1.40 -22.92 -2.05
CA ASP A 530 -2.53 -22.83 -1.12
C ASP A 530 -2.55 -23.97 -0.08
N THR A 531 -1.94 -25.12 -0.40
CA THR A 531 -1.99 -26.33 0.44
C THR A 531 -0.62 -26.82 0.91
N GLY A 532 0.47 -26.30 0.33
CA GLY A 532 1.84 -26.75 0.59
C GLY A 532 2.12 -28.20 0.17
N SER A 533 1.18 -28.88 -0.49
CA SER A 533 1.24 -30.30 -0.82
C SER A 533 1.52 -30.55 -2.31
N GLY A 534 2.14 -31.70 -2.61
CA GLY A 534 2.35 -32.19 -3.98
C GLY A 534 3.59 -31.65 -4.71
N GLY A 535 4.57 -31.09 -4.01
CA GLY A 535 5.85 -30.70 -4.59
C GLY A 535 6.76 -31.91 -4.86
N GLU A 536 7.30 -32.00 -6.07
CA GLU A 536 8.39 -32.93 -6.41
C GLU A 536 9.74 -32.31 -5.97
N PRO A 537 10.74 -33.14 -5.59
CA PRO A 537 12.08 -32.64 -5.25
C PRO A 537 12.63 -31.72 -6.34
N PHE A 538 13.35 -30.66 -5.93
CA PHE A 538 13.92 -29.63 -6.80
C PHE A 538 12.90 -28.75 -7.58
N GLY A 539 11.59 -28.91 -7.35
CA GLY A 539 10.56 -28.08 -8.00
C GLY A 539 10.62 -26.60 -7.60
N GLU A 540 10.87 -26.30 -6.33
CA GLU A 540 11.03 -24.91 -5.86
C GLU A 540 12.31 -24.27 -6.39
N GLU A 541 13.41 -25.03 -6.44
CA GLU A 541 14.70 -24.57 -6.97
C GLU A 541 14.62 -24.26 -8.47
N ALA A 542 13.94 -25.09 -9.25
CA ALA A 542 13.70 -24.84 -10.67
C ALA A 542 12.86 -23.59 -10.91
N ALA A 543 11.85 -23.33 -10.07
CA ALA A 543 11.08 -22.10 -10.13
C ALA A 543 11.89 -20.87 -9.69
N ALA A 544 12.76 -21.00 -8.68
CA ALA A 544 13.67 -19.95 -8.25
C ALA A 544 14.69 -19.59 -9.34
N PHE A 545 15.26 -20.58 -10.02
CA PHE A 545 16.14 -20.40 -11.17
C PHE A 545 15.45 -19.63 -12.30
N ALA A 546 14.22 -20.05 -12.66
CA ALA A 546 13.41 -19.36 -13.65
C ALA A 546 13.10 -17.91 -13.26
N ARG A 547 12.75 -17.65 -11.99
CA ARG A 547 12.54 -16.30 -11.48
C ARG A 547 13.80 -15.45 -11.59
N GLN A 548 14.94 -15.98 -11.15
CA GLN A 548 16.20 -15.25 -11.13
C GLN A 548 16.71 -14.91 -12.54
N HIS A 549 16.49 -15.79 -13.53
CA HIS A 549 17.02 -15.63 -14.89
C HIS A 549 16.03 -15.04 -15.91
N CYS A 550 14.73 -15.23 -15.73
CA CYS A 550 13.72 -14.84 -16.72
C CYS A 550 12.74 -13.76 -16.25
N MET A 551 12.43 -13.65 -14.95
CA MET A 551 11.37 -12.75 -14.45
C MET A 551 11.60 -11.30 -14.89
N GLN A 552 10.60 -10.71 -15.55
CA GLN A 552 10.58 -9.33 -16.07
C GLN A 552 11.73 -8.96 -17.01
N ARG A 553 12.41 -9.96 -17.58
CA ARG A 553 13.44 -9.74 -18.58
C ARG A 553 12.86 -9.76 -19.98
N ASP A 554 13.56 -9.08 -20.87
CA ASP A 554 13.31 -9.18 -22.30
C ASP A 554 13.87 -10.53 -22.77
N VAL A 555 13.01 -11.34 -23.38
CA VAL A 555 13.33 -12.67 -23.91
C VAL A 555 12.86 -12.76 -25.35
N ASP A 556 13.53 -13.58 -26.14
CA ASP A 556 13.06 -13.92 -27.48
C ASP A 556 12.40 -15.31 -27.42
N ILE A 557 11.20 -15.42 -27.95
CA ILE A 557 10.45 -16.69 -27.98
C ILE A 557 10.23 -17.14 -29.43
N GLU A 558 10.27 -18.43 -29.63
CA GLU A 558 9.95 -19.10 -30.88
C GLU A 558 8.84 -20.11 -30.62
N VAL A 559 7.66 -19.85 -31.18
CA VAL A 559 6.43 -20.61 -30.90
C VAL A 559 6.25 -21.69 -31.96
N GLU A 560 6.18 -22.95 -31.54
CA GLU A 560 6.01 -24.10 -32.43
C GLU A 560 4.55 -24.56 -32.51
N THR A 561 3.85 -24.66 -31.37
CA THR A 561 2.46 -25.15 -31.33
C THR A 561 1.67 -24.56 -30.17
N VAL A 562 0.38 -24.89 -30.05
CA VAL A 562 -0.49 -24.50 -28.93
C VAL A 562 -1.25 -25.72 -28.41
N ASP A 563 -1.33 -25.87 -27.08
CA ASP A 563 -2.07 -26.96 -26.46
C ASP A 563 -3.60 -26.72 -26.49
N LYS A 564 -4.38 -27.73 -26.05
CA LYS A 564 -5.85 -27.65 -25.97
C LYS A 564 -6.34 -26.56 -25.00
N ASN A 565 -5.53 -26.21 -24.00
CA ASN A 565 -5.81 -25.19 -22.98
C ASN A 565 -5.37 -23.77 -23.40
N GLY A 566 -4.84 -23.59 -24.61
CA GLY A 566 -4.38 -22.29 -25.12
C GLY A 566 -2.98 -21.90 -24.67
N THR A 567 -2.16 -22.83 -24.16
CA THR A 567 -0.75 -22.58 -23.82
C THR A 567 0.14 -22.79 -25.04
N PHE A 568 0.91 -21.78 -25.42
CA PHE A 568 1.88 -21.85 -26.51
C PHE A 568 3.10 -22.65 -26.08
N LEU A 569 3.53 -23.60 -26.91
CA LEU A 569 4.71 -24.43 -26.69
C LEU A 569 5.81 -24.01 -27.65
N GLY A 570 7.03 -23.85 -27.14
CA GLY A 570 8.16 -23.43 -27.96
C GLY A 570 9.48 -23.28 -27.22
N SER A 571 10.46 -22.65 -27.86
CA SER A 571 11.79 -22.39 -27.32
C SER A 571 11.90 -20.96 -26.80
N LEU A 572 12.56 -20.77 -25.64
CA LEU A 572 12.78 -19.47 -25.03
C LEU A 572 14.28 -19.17 -25.01
N PHE A 573 14.65 -18.00 -25.50
CA PHE A 573 16.02 -17.52 -25.56
C PHE A 573 16.21 -16.31 -24.62
N LEU A 574 17.24 -16.40 -23.79
CA LEU A 574 17.65 -15.33 -22.88
C LEU A 574 18.33 -14.18 -23.66
N SER A 575 18.60 -13.06 -22.99
CA SER A 575 19.18 -11.87 -23.63
C SER A 575 20.59 -12.06 -24.20
N ASP A 576 21.30 -13.09 -23.75
CA ASP A 576 22.59 -13.56 -24.29
C ASP A 576 22.42 -14.53 -25.49
N LYS A 577 21.18 -14.69 -25.98
CA LYS A 577 20.76 -15.63 -27.03
C LYS A 577 20.90 -17.11 -26.65
N ARG A 578 21.16 -17.42 -25.37
CA ARG A 578 21.24 -18.79 -24.88
C ARG A 578 19.83 -19.38 -24.74
N ASN A 579 19.66 -20.64 -25.12
CA ASN A 579 18.41 -21.36 -24.92
C ASN A 579 18.21 -21.63 -23.42
N TYR A 580 17.10 -21.15 -22.87
CA TYR A 580 16.77 -21.32 -21.45
C TYR A 580 16.53 -22.80 -21.10
N SER A 581 15.94 -23.58 -21.99
CA SER A 581 15.68 -25.00 -21.77
C SER A 581 16.98 -25.80 -21.62
N VAL A 582 18.02 -25.42 -22.37
CA VAL A 582 19.38 -25.97 -22.25
C VAL A 582 19.99 -25.59 -20.90
N ALA A 583 19.93 -24.31 -20.51
CA ALA A 583 20.46 -23.84 -19.23
C ALA A 583 19.79 -24.53 -18.02
N LEU A 584 18.48 -24.80 -18.09
CA LEU A 584 17.75 -25.50 -17.03
C LEU A 584 18.15 -26.99 -16.94
N LEU A 585 18.43 -27.64 -18.08
CA LEU A 585 18.89 -29.03 -18.12
C LEU A 585 20.32 -29.16 -17.61
N GLU A 586 21.24 -28.26 -17.95
CA GLU A 586 22.64 -28.27 -17.48
C GLU A 586 22.78 -28.13 -15.95
N GLU A 587 21.83 -27.46 -15.30
CA GLU A 587 21.77 -27.39 -13.83
C GLU A 587 21.05 -28.59 -13.19
N GLY A 588 20.58 -29.55 -13.99
CA GLY A 588 19.92 -30.75 -13.50
C GLY A 588 18.53 -30.49 -12.89
N LEU A 589 17.87 -29.40 -13.27
CA LEU A 589 16.57 -28.96 -12.72
C LEU A 589 15.37 -29.32 -13.62
N ALA A 590 15.61 -30.03 -14.73
CA ALA A 590 14.58 -30.55 -15.62
C ALA A 590 14.99 -31.89 -16.23
N LYS A 591 14.02 -32.63 -16.79
CA LYS A 591 14.23 -33.87 -17.55
C LYS A 591 13.68 -33.74 -18.95
N ARG A 592 14.31 -34.43 -19.90
CA ARG A 592 13.87 -34.43 -21.30
C ARG A 592 12.64 -35.32 -21.49
N VAL A 593 11.66 -34.88 -22.28
CA VAL A 593 10.40 -35.64 -22.53
C VAL A 593 10.40 -36.18 -23.95
N GLN A 594 10.59 -37.49 -24.12
CA GLN A 594 10.47 -38.15 -25.41
C GLN A 594 9.01 -38.53 -25.72
N PRO A 595 8.54 -38.44 -26.98
CA PRO A 595 9.24 -38.05 -28.20
C PRO A 595 9.25 -36.53 -28.49
N ALA A 596 8.66 -35.70 -27.61
CA ALA A 596 8.48 -34.27 -27.85
C ALA A 596 9.81 -33.50 -27.97
N ALA A 597 10.83 -33.91 -27.21
CA ALA A 597 12.17 -33.32 -27.27
C ALA A 597 12.89 -33.61 -28.59
N ASP A 598 12.71 -34.81 -29.15
CA ASP A 598 13.37 -35.22 -30.39
C ASP A 598 12.71 -34.59 -31.62
N ARG A 599 11.44 -34.18 -31.51
CA ARG A 599 10.71 -33.42 -32.54
C ARG A 599 10.98 -31.91 -32.48
N SER A 600 11.55 -31.42 -31.39
CA SER A 600 11.88 -30.00 -31.21
C SER A 600 13.06 -29.61 -32.09
N THR A 601 13.05 -28.36 -32.55
CA THR A 601 14.16 -27.74 -33.30
C THR A 601 15.50 -27.79 -32.56
N CYS A 602 15.50 -27.87 -31.23
CA CYS A 602 16.70 -27.89 -30.39
C CYS A 602 16.98 -29.27 -29.73
N GLY A 603 16.41 -30.36 -30.24
CA GLY A 603 16.49 -31.69 -29.62
C GLY A 603 17.91 -32.21 -29.32
N ALA A 604 18.87 -31.94 -30.21
CA ALA A 604 20.28 -32.34 -30.04
C ALA A 604 20.98 -31.58 -28.90
N GLU A 605 20.78 -30.26 -28.80
CA GLU A 605 21.33 -29.44 -27.73
C GLU A 605 20.78 -29.86 -26.37
N LEU A 606 19.47 -30.16 -26.30
CA LEU A 606 18.82 -30.65 -25.08
C LEU A 606 19.39 -32.00 -24.63
N ALA A 607 19.71 -32.91 -25.56
CA ALA A 607 20.32 -34.19 -25.24
C ALA A 607 21.71 -34.00 -24.62
N THR A 608 22.55 -33.16 -25.25
CA THR A 608 23.90 -32.87 -24.71
C THR A 608 23.85 -32.23 -23.33
N ALA A 609 22.90 -31.33 -23.09
CA ALA A 609 22.72 -30.67 -21.81
C ALA A 609 22.35 -31.66 -20.69
N GLU A 610 21.44 -32.59 -20.97
CA GLU A 610 21.05 -33.64 -20.02
C GLU A 610 22.21 -34.59 -19.72
N GLU A 611 22.99 -34.99 -20.73
CA GLU A 611 24.19 -35.82 -20.53
C GLU A 611 25.24 -35.12 -19.65
N THR A 612 25.46 -33.82 -19.85
CA THR A 612 26.40 -33.05 -19.00
C THR A 612 25.94 -32.96 -17.55
N ALA A 613 24.63 -32.81 -17.30
CA ALA A 613 24.08 -32.77 -15.96
C ALA A 613 24.11 -34.14 -15.26
N LYS A 614 23.85 -35.22 -16.01
CA LYS A 614 24.03 -36.60 -15.55
C LYS A 614 25.48 -36.90 -15.19
N ALA A 615 26.43 -36.52 -16.05
CA ALA A 615 27.86 -36.72 -15.79
C ALA A 615 28.37 -35.93 -14.58
N ALA A 616 27.77 -34.77 -14.30
CA ALA A 616 28.12 -33.92 -13.16
C ALA A 616 27.36 -34.26 -11.86
N ASN A 617 26.44 -35.23 -11.88
CA ASN A 617 25.58 -35.61 -10.75
C ASN A 617 24.89 -34.40 -10.07
N LYS A 618 24.38 -33.46 -10.86
CA LYS A 618 23.74 -32.24 -10.33
C LYS A 618 22.25 -32.45 -10.04
N ALA A 619 21.79 -31.97 -8.88
CA ALA A 619 20.38 -31.88 -8.47
C ALA A 619 19.57 -33.17 -8.69
N LEU A 620 18.69 -33.23 -9.70
CA LEU A 620 17.87 -34.42 -10.00
C LEU A 620 18.69 -35.70 -10.28
N TRP A 621 20.00 -35.56 -10.53
CA TRP A 621 20.92 -36.65 -10.87
C TRP A 621 21.86 -37.06 -9.72
N GLU A 622 21.74 -36.51 -8.52
CA GLU A 622 22.63 -36.83 -7.37
C GLU A 622 22.63 -38.32 -6.97
N ASN A 623 21.56 -39.08 -7.28
CA ASN A 623 21.42 -40.52 -6.99
C ASN A 623 21.11 -41.35 -8.25
N TYR A 624 21.67 -40.96 -9.40
CA TYR A 624 21.38 -41.60 -10.68
C TYR A 624 21.92 -43.03 -10.78
N SER A 625 21.04 -43.98 -11.13
CA SER A 625 21.40 -45.36 -11.54
C SER A 625 20.86 -45.61 -12.94
N ALA A 626 21.75 -46.00 -13.86
CA ALA A 626 21.39 -46.31 -15.24
C ALA A 626 20.36 -47.47 -15.33
N GLU A 627 20.45 -48.44 -14.42
CA GLU A 627 19.55 -49.61 -14.34
C GLU A 627 18.14 -49.22 -13.89
N ALA A 628 18.01 -48.22 -13.01
CA ALA A 628 16.72 -47.72 -12.54
C ALA A 628 16.04 -46.78 -13.55
N ASP A 629 16.81 -45.99 -14.30
CA ASP A 629 16.31 -45.10 -15.36
C ASP A 629 15.90 -45.90 -16.61
N GLU A 630 16.65 -46.95 -16.98
CA GLU A 630 16.24 -47.88 -18.05
C GLU A 630 14.97 -48.66 -17.68
N ALA A 631 14.82 -49.10 -16.43
CA ALA A 631 13.59 -49.74 -15.95
C ALA A 631 12.40 -48.75 -15.90
N ALA A 632 12.63 -47.50 -15.51
CA ALA A 632 11.60 -46.46 -15.47
C ALA A 632 11.20 -45.97 -16.87
N VAL A 633 12.15 -45.85 -17.80
CA VAL A 633 11.90 -45.54 -19.22
C VAL A 633 11.24 -46.72 -19.91
N ALA A 634 11.62 -47.97 -19.63
CA ALA A 634 10.92 -49.15 -20.13
C ALA A 634 9.48 -49.23 -19.59
N ALA A 635 9.26 -48.92 -18.30
CA ALA A 635 7.92 -48.86 -17.70
C ALA A 635 7.09 -47.68 -18.25
N ALA A 636 7.69 -46.50 -18.46
CA ALA A 636 7.01 -45.33 -19.01
C ALA A 636 6.74 -45.48 -20.52
N THR A 637 7.60 -46.15 -21.26
CA THR A 637 7.42 -46.47 -22.69
C THR A 637 6.40 -47.59 -22.85
N ALA A 638 6.38 -48.59 -21.95
CA ALA A 638 5.32 -49.59 -21.87
C ALA A 638 3.97 -48.96 -21.49
N ALA A 639 3.95 -47.98 -20.59
CA ALA A 639 2.74 -47.21 -20.25
C ALA A 639 2.28 -46.29 -21.40
N ALA A 640 3.21 -45.66 -22.13
CA ALA A 640 2.88 -44.81 -23.28
C ALA A 640 2.45 -45.61 -24.54
N LEU A 641 2.97 -46.83 -24.72
CA LEU A 641 2.49 -47.78 -25.74
C LEU A 641 1.13 -48.37 -25.35
N ALA A 642 0.85 -48.55 -24.06
CA ALA A 642 -0.47 -48.94 -23.56
C ALA A 642 -1.55 -47.85 -23.74
N GLU A 643 -1.17 -46.60 -23.99
CA GLU A 643 -2.11 -45.50 -24.31
C GLU A 643 -2.45 -45.37 -25.82
N GLN A 644 -1.86 -46.19 -26.71
CA GLN A 644 -2.13 -46.15 -28.16
C GLN A 644 -2.67 -47.45 -28.81
N GLU A 645 -2.88 -48.52 -28.04
CA GLU A 645 -3.68 -49.69 -28.44
C GLU A 645 -4.74 -49.98 -27.36
N PRO A 646 -5.90 -50.59 -27.72
CA PRO A 646 -7.08 -50.60 -26.85
C PRO A 646 -6.78 -51.35 -25.56
N THR A 647 -6.99 -50.70 -24.42
CA THR A 647 -6.98 -51.35 -23.11
C THR A 647 -8.08 -52.42 -23.09
N PRO A 648 -7.77 -53.68 -22.71
CA PRO A 648 -8.77 -54.72 -22.55
C PRO A 648 -9.85 -54.30 -21.53
N ASP A 649 -11.09 -54.75 -21.75
CA ASP A 649 -12.33 -54.39 -21.02
C ASP A 649 -12.31 -54.62 -19.48
N GLU A 650 -11.22 -55.11 -18.89
CA GLU A 650 -11.20 -55.65 -17.52
C GLU A 650 -10.73 -54.67 -16.42
N GLN A 651 -10.46 -53.40 -16.73
CA GLN A 651 -10.13 -52.38 -15.71
C GLN A 651 -11.05 -51.15 -15.70
N LYS A 652 -12.33 -51.32 -16.07
CA LYS A 652 -13.35 -50.31 -15.72
C LYS A 652 -13.70 -50.45 -14.24
N GLN A 653 -13.46 -49.40 -13.47
CA GLN A 653 -13.72 -49.38 -12.03
C GLN A 653 -15.23 -49.56 -11.77
N MET A 654 -15.59 -50.68 -11.14
CA MET A 654 -16.93 -50.91 -10.61
C MET A 654 -17.01 -50.32 -9.21
N VAL A 655 -18.08 -49.57 -8.93
CA VAL A 655 -18.29 -48.88 -7.66
C VAL A 655 -19.71 -49.16 -7.20
N ASP A 656 -19.86 -49.61 -5.96
CA ASP A 656 -21.16 -49.74 -5.32
C ASP A 656 -21.71 -48.35 -5.00
N ILE A 657 -22.93 -48.07 -5.44
CA ILE A 657 -23.59 -46.77 -5.23
C ILE A 657 -25.03 -46.94 -4.74
N GLU A 658 -25.53 -45.91 -4.06
CA GLU A 658 -26.93 -45.79 -3.65
C GLU A 658 -27.49 -44.48 -4.17
N LEU A 659 -28.60 -44.53 -4.90
CA LEU A 659 -29.22 -43.34 -5.50
C LEU A 659 -29.84 -42.46 -4.41
N THR A 660 -29.57 -41.16 -4.48
CA THR A 660 -30.06 -40.17 -3.50
C THR A 660 -31.05 -39.18 -4.09
N GLU A 661 -30.98 -38.92 -5.40
CA GLU A 661 -31.92 -38.07 -6.13
C GLU A 661 -31.97 -38.48 -7.60
N ILE A 662 -33.16 -38.58 -8.18
CA ILE A 662 -33.35 -38.80 -9.62
C ILE A 662 -33.86 -37.50 -10.23
N VAL A 663 -33.03 -36.87 -11.07
CA VAL A 663 -33.36 -35.60 -11.73
C VAL A 663 -34.18 -35.83 -12.98
N ASP A 664 -33.77 -36.83 -13.77
CA ASP A 664 -34.50 -37.31 -14.94
C ASP A 664 -34.16 -38.80 -15.21
N GLY A 665 -34.74 -39.40 -16.25
CA GLY A 665 -34.54 -40.80 -16.59
C GLY A 665 -33.10 -41.22 -16.90
N ALA A 666 -32.15 -40.28 -17.08
CA ALA A 666 -30.75 -40.56 -17.34
C ALA A 666 -29.77 -39.77 -16.44
N HIS A 667 -30.25 -38.94 -15.51
CA HIS A 667 -29.47 -38.06 -14.66
C HIS A 667 -29.91 -38.18 -13.20
N PHE A 668 -28.96 -38.51 -12.32
CA PHE A 668 -29.22 -38.77 -10.91
C PHE A 668 -27.99 -38.43 -10.06
N TYR A 669 -28.21 -38.30 -8.76
CA TYR A 669 -27.15 -38.21 -7.76
C TYR A 669 -27.10 -39.49 -6.93
N ALA A 670 -25.91 -39.84 -6.46
CA ALA A 670 -25.71 -41.03 -5.66
C ALA A 670 -24.61 -40.85 -4.59
N HIS A 671 -24.67 -41.68 -3.55
CA HIS A 671 -23.56 -41.92 -2.62
C HIS A 671 -22.77 -43.14 -3.04
N VAL A 672 -21.47 -43.15 -2.74
CA VAL A 672 -20.64 -44.35 -2.86
C VAL A 672 -20.84 -45.20 -1.60
N ALA A 673 -21.20 -46.47 -1.77
CA ALA A 673 -21.44 -47.38 -0.65
C ALA A 673 -20.13 -47.65 0.11
N GLY A 674 -20.20 -47.62 1.46
CA GLY A 674 -19.05 -47.80 2.35
C GLY A 674 -18.48 -46.51 2.95
N ASP A 675 -18.87 -45.33 2.44
CA ASP A 675 -18.46 -44.05 3.01
C ASP A 675 -19.30 -43.68 4.26
N SER A 676 -18.76 -43.93 5.46
CA SER A 676 -19.36 -43.50 6.74
C SER A 676 -19.32 -41.98 7.00
N ASN A 677 -18.84 -41.21 6.01
CA ASN A 677 -18.66 -39.77 6.07
C ASN A 677 -20.00 -39.02 6.14
N VAL A 678 -21.05 -39.50 5.44
CA VAL A 678 -22.37 -38.86 5.43
C VAL A 678 -23.03 -38.92 6.82
N SER A 679 -23.04 -40.09 7.46
CA SER A 679 -23.67 -40.27 8.79
C SER A 679 -22.93 -39.48 9.89
N SER A 680 -21.59 -39.44 9.82
CA SER A 680 -20.78 -38.68 10.75
C SER A 680 -20.89 -37.17 10.53
N LEU A 681 -21.02 -36.71 9.28
CA LEU A 681 -21.32 -35.33 8.93
C LEU A 681 -22.69 -34.91 9.48
N GLN A 682 -23.73 -35.74 9.29
CA GLN A 682 -25.08 -35.44 9.75
C GLN A 682 -25.14 -35.25 11.27
N THR A 683 -24.42 -36.09 12.02
CA THR A 683 -24.29 -35.97 13.48
C THR A 683 -23.64 -34.65 13.89
N LYS A 684 -22.58 -34.23 13.17
CA LYS A 684 -21.88 -32.96 13.44
C LYS A 684 -22.72 -31.74 13.07
N LEU A 685 -23.50 -31.80 11.98
CA LEU A 685 -24.41 -30.73 11.57
C LEU A 685 -25.54 -30.53 12.59
N ALA A 686 -26.15 -31.63 13.07
CA ALA A 686 -27.17 -31.57 14.12
C ALA A 686 -26.61 -30.95 15.42
N ALA A 687 -25.39 -31.33 15.82
CA ALA A 687 -24.72 -30.78 17.01
C ALA A 687 -24.32 -29.30 16.87
N SER A 688 -23.97 -28.85 15.67
CA SER A 688 -23.63 -27.46 15.38
C SER A 688 -24.88 -26.57 15.30
N CYS A 689 -25.91 -27.02 14.57
CA CYS A 689 -27.11 -26.22 14.31
C CYS A 689 -28.07 -26.13 15.52
N SER A 690 -27.94 -27.02 16.50
CA SER A 690 -28.72 -27.01 17.76
C SER A 690 -28.32 -25.91 18.73
N LYS A 691 -27.13 -25.30 18.57
CA LYS A 691 -26.69 -24.15 19.36
C LYS A 691 -27.21 -22.87 18.70
N SER A 692 -28.08 -22.11 19.38
CA SER A 692 -28.46 -20.78 18.94
C SER A 692 -27.43 -19.75 19.41
N GLY A 693 -26.93 -18.93 18.49
CA GLY A 693 -25.93 -17.91 18.79
C GLY A 693 -26.25 -16.56 18.14
N PRO A 694 -25.58 -15.46 18.55
CA PRO A 694 -25.78 -14.13 17.95
C PRO A 694 -25.48 -14.10 16.44
N ALA A 695 -24.60 -14.99 15.96
CA ALA A 695 -24.27 -15.13 14.54
C ALA A 695 -25.44 -15.62 13.66
N ASP A 696 -26.42 -16.33 14.23
CA ASP A 696 -27.62 -16.78 13.50
C ASP A 696 -28.53 -15.58 13.15
N ALA A 697 -28.56 -14.56 14.02
CA ALA A 697 -29.39 -13.37 13.82
C ALA A 697 -28.83 -12.43 12.75
N GLU A 698 -27.50 -12.36 12.60
CA GLU A 698 -26.80 -11.52 11.62
C GLU A 698 -26.55 -12.21 10.26
N PHE A 699 -26.86 -13.50 10.14
CA PHE A 699 -26.65 -14.23 8.89
C PHE A 699 -27.67 -13.80 7.81
N GLU A 700 -27.17 -13.18 6.75
CA GLU A 700 -27.89 -12.86 5.53
C GLU A 700 -27.41 -13.76 4.36
N PRO A 701 -28.20 -14.79 3.97
CA PRO A 701 -27.80 -15.74 2.94
C PRO A 701 -27.80 -15.10 1.54
N LYS A 702 -26.72 -15.33 0.78
CA LYS A 702 -26.55 -14.84 -0.60
C LYS A 702 -26.49 -16.00 -1.60
N PRO A 703 -27.02 -15.83 -2.83
CA PRO A 703 -26.81 -16.78 -3.91
C PRO A 703 -25.32 -17.11 -4.10
N GLY A 704 -25.01 -18.40 -4.23
CA GLY A 704 -23.64 -18.92 -4.32
C GLY A 704 -22.99 -19.27 -2.99
N GLN A 705 -23.54 -18.80 -1.84
CA GLN A 705 -22.97 -19.05 -0.52
C GLN A 705 -23.37 -20.43 0.03
N THR A 706 -22.43 -21.11 0.69
CA THR A 706 -22.68 -22.35 1.43
C THR A 706 -23.21 -22.05 2.83
N CYS A 707 -24.22 -22.79 3.26
CA CYS A 707 -24.91 -22.63 4.54
C CYS A 707 -25.40 -23.98 5.07
N CYS A 708 -25.93 -23.99 6.29
CA CYS A 708 -26.79 -25.06 6.77
C CYS A 708 -28.24 -24.73 6.39
N ALA A 709 -28.95 -25.66 5.78
CA ALA A 709 -30.37 -25.53 5.49
C ALA A 709 -31.16 -26.67 6.14
N ARG A 710 -32.32 -26.35 6.70
CA ARG A 710 -33.21 -27.35 7.31
C ARG A 710 -34.21 -27.83 6.27
N PHE A 711 -34.09 -29.09 5.85
CA PHE A 711 -34.89 -29.66 4.77
C PHE A 711 -36.37 -29.78 5.17
N THR A 712 -37.30 -29.38 4.28
CA THR A 712 -38.73 -29.28 4.61
C THR A 712 -39.39 -30.62 4.89
N SER A 713 -38.94 -31.70 4.25
CA SER A 713 -39.60 -33.01 4.35
C SER A 713 -39.34 -33.76 5.66
N ASP A 714 -38.14 -33.63 6.26
CA ASP A 714 -37.76 -34.33 7.50
C ASP A 714 -37.42 -33.39 8.67
N ASN A 715 -37.30 -32.09 8.42
CA ASN A 715 -36.89 -31.07 9.39
C ASN A 715 -35.47 -31.25 9.97
N GLU A 716 -34.59 -31.98 9.29
CA GLU A 716 -33.19 -32.13 9.67
C GLU A 716 -32.27 -31.12 8.98
N TRP A 717 -31.08 -30.88 9.54
CA TRP A 717 -30.11 -29.90 9.03
C TRP A 717 -29.08 -30.53 8.11
N TYR A 718 -28.85 -29.90 6.97
CA TYR A 718 -27.95 -30.38 5.91
C TYR A 718 -27.03 -29.27 5.42
N ARG A 719 -25.87 -29.62 4.84
CA ARG A 719 -25.07 -28.64 4.10
C ARG A 719 -25.77 -28.32 2.78
N ALA A 720 -25.95 -27.04 2.53
CA ALA A 720 -26.58 -26.57 1.32
C ALA A 720 -25.85 -25.38 0.71
N LYS A 721 -26.11 -25.14 -0.58
CA LYS A 721 -25.69 -23.93 -1.29
C LYS A 721 -26.94 -23.18 -1.74
N VAL A 722 -26.98 -21.87 -1.51
CA VAL A 722 -28.10 -21.03 -1.96
C VAL A 722 -28.00 -20.86 -3.48
N VAL A 723 -29.04 -21.24 -4.24
CA VAL A 723 -29.10 -21.01 -5.71
C VAL A 723 -29.55 -19.60 -6.01
N SER A 724 -30.67 -19.23 -5.40
CA SER A 724 -31.47 -18.08 -5.79
C SER A 724 -32.35 -17.66 -4.63
N ARG A 725 -32.73 -16.38 -4.66
CA ARG A 725 -33.63 -15.77 -3.69
C ARG A 725 -34.81 -15.15 -4.43
N SER A 726 -36.03 -15.51 -4.03
CA SER A 726 -37.27 -14.91 -4.52
C SER A 726 -38.04 -14.34 -3.34
N GLY A 727 -37.95 -13.02 -3.14
CA GLY A 727 -38.55 -12.37 -1.97
C GLY A 727 -37.99 -12.90 -0.64
N ALA A 728 -38.87 -13.54 0.15
CA ALA A 728 -38.55 -14.13 1.44
C ALA A 728 -38.15 -15.62 1.38
N GLU A 729 -38.20 -16.22 0.19
CA GLU A 729 -37.90 -17.63 -0.04
C GLU A 729 -36.53 -17.81 -0.69
N PHE A 730 -35.84 -18.85 -0.27
CA PHE A 730 -34.51 -19.23 -0.73
C PHE A 730 -34.58 -20.62 -1.33
N THR A 731 -34.20 -20.73 -2.59
CA THR A 731 -33.97 -22.03 -3.20
C THR A 731 -32.55 -22.47 -2.78
N VAL A 732 -32.44 -23.70 -2.26
CA VAL A 732 -31.17 -24.29 -1.80
C VAL A 732 -30.96 -25.65 -2.45
N PHE A 733 -29.70 -26.06 -2.56
CA PHE A 733 -29.30 -27.40 -2.98
C PHE A 733 -28.44 -28.07 -1.95
N PHE A 734 -28.84 -29.27 -1.58
CA PHE A 734 -28.15 -30.08 -0.60
C PHE A 734 -26.97 -30.74 -1.28
N VAL A 735 -25.78 -30.18 -1.07
CA VAL A 735 -24.55 -30.59 -1.76
C VAL A 735 -24.17 -32.05 -1.46
N ASP A 736 -24.70 -32.60 -0.38
CA ASP A 736 -24.43 -33.96 0.03
C ASP A 736 -25.49 -34.95 -0.46
N TYR A 737 -26.61 -34.53 -1.04
CA TYR A 737 -27.70 -35.41 -1.48
C TYR A 737 -28.15 -35.18 -2.93
N GLY A 738 -27.89 -33.99 -3.50
CA GLY A 738 -28.19 -33.66 -4.89
C GLY A 738 -29.60 -33.10 -5.15
N ASN A 739 -30.47 -33.10 -4.14
CA ASN A 739 -31.83 -32.56 -4.23
C ASN A 739 -31.88 -31.05 -3.92
N THR A 740 -32.99 -30.41 -4.31
CA THR A 740 -33.27 -29.00 -4.05
C THR A 740 -34.50 -28.80 -3.18
N ASP A 741 -34.56 -27.71 -2.45
CA ASP A 741 -35.73 -27.33 -1.64
C ASP A 741 -35.90 -25.80 -1.62
N VAL A 742 -37.12 -25.34 -1.35
CA VAL A 742 -37.45 -23.93 -1.18
C VAL A 742 -37.76 -23.68 0.28
N VAL A 743 -36.90 -22.90 0.93
CA VAL A 743 -36.93 -22.68 2.38
C VAL A 743 -37.00 -21.20 2.71
N SER A 744 -37.66 -20.88 3.83
CA SER A 744 -37.66 -19.54 4.41
C SER A 744 -36.36 -19.25 5.17
N ARG A 745 -36.06 -17.97 5.42
CA ARG A 745 -34.82 -17.54 6.10
C ARG A 745 -34.60 -18.22 7.45
N ASP A 746 -35.65 -18.48 8.22
CA ASP A 746 -35.58 -19.12 9.54
C ASP A 746 -35.10 -20.57 9.50
N ARG A 747 -35.05 -21.18 8.31
CA ARG A 747 -34.52 -22.52 8.07
C ARG A 747 -33.07 -22.49 7.54
N LEU A 748 -32.40 -21.34 7.59
CA LEU A 748 -31.02 -21.17 7.14
C LEU A 748 -30.12 -20.69 8.29
N LYS A 749 -28.92 -21.27 8.37
CA LYS A 749 -27.88 -20.91 9.34
C LYS A 749 -26.50 -20.84 8.67
N PRO A 750 -25.55 -20.06 9.22
CA PRO A 750 -24.17 -20.11 8.73
C PRO A 750 -23.59 -21.51 8.93
N LEU A 751 -22.82 -21.99 7.95
CA LEU A 751 -22.11 -23.27 8.07
C LEU A 751 -20.86 -23.09 8.94
N ASP A 752 -20.67 -23.99 9.91
CA ASP A 752 -19.45 -24.06 10.72
C ASP A 752 -18.22 -24.25 9.79
N PRO A 753 -17.18 -23.41 9.90
CA PRO A 753 -15.98 -23.53 9.06
C PRO A 753 -15.32 -24.92 9.08
N SER A 754 -15.43 -25.65 10.20
CA SER A 754 -14.90 -27.02 10.34
C SER A 754 -15.65 -28.08 9.51
N LEU A 755 -16.86 -27.76 9.04
CA LEU A 755 -17.72 -28.59 8.20
C LEU A 755 -17.79 -28.07 6.75
N GLY A 756 -16.96 -27.08 6.41
CA GLY A 756 -16.90 -26.47 5.08
C GLY A 756 -16.56 -27.46 3.96
N ILE A 757 -17.03 -27.17 2.76
CA ILE A 757 -16.82 -28.00 1.55
C ILE A 757 -15.33 -28.12 1.18
N GLN A 758 -14.48 -27.18 1.64
CA GLN A 758 -13.02 -27.26 1.43
C GLN A 758 -12.32 -28.32 2.29
N LEU A 759 -12.88 -28.67 3.46
CA LEU A 759 -12.32 -29.68 4.37
C LEU A 759 -12.93 -31.06 4.13
N LEU A 760 -14.24 -31.12 3.88
CA LEU A 760 -14.94 -32.34 3.51
C LEU A 760 -15.72 -32.08 2.22
N SER A 761 -15.35 -32.75 1.13
CA SER A 761 -15.99 -32.58 -0.17
C SER A 761 -17.49 -32.84 -0.11
N ALA A 762 -18.23 -32.34 -1.11
CA ALA A 762 -19.62 -32.75 -1.33
C ALA A 762 -19.71 -34.28 -1.43
N GLN A 763 -20.68 -34.88 -0.74
CA GLN A 763 -20.82 -36.33 -0.68
C GLN A 763 -21.71 -36.89 -1.80
N ALA A 764 -22.58 -36.07 -2.41
CA ALA A 764 -23.35 -36.48 -3.58
C ALA A 764 -22.47 -36.45 -4.83
N VAL A 765 -22.47 -37.56 -5.56
CA VAL A 765 -21.79 -37.69 -6.85
C VAL A 765 -22.83 -37.53 -7.97
N GLU A 766 -22.60 -36.58 -8.87
CA GLU A 766 -23.45 -36.34 -10.05
C GLU A 766 -23.15 -37.42 -11.10
N CYS A 767 -24.17 -38.18 -11.49
CA CYS A 767 -24.08 -39.33 -12.39
C CYS A 767 -25.05 -39.20 -13.57
N ARG A 768 -24.64 -39.69 -14.74
CA ARG A 768 -25.49 -39.85 -15.91
C ARG A 768 -25.32 -41.22 -16.53
N LEU A 769 -26.41 -41.79 -17.06
CA LEU A 769 -26.33 -43.04 -17.78
C LEU A 769 -25.54 -42.87 -19.09
N ALA A 770 -24.53 -43.71 -19.30
CA ALA A 770 -23.58 -43.56 -20.38
C ALA A 770 -24.23 -43.68 -21.77
N HIS A 771 -24.01 -42.66 -22.61
CA HIS A 771 -24.44 -42.61 -24.03
C HIS A 771 -25.95 -42.71 -24.27
N MET A 772 -26.76 -42.31 -23.29
CA MET A 772 -28.23 -42.30 -23.38
C MET A 772 -28.76 -40.87 -23.50
N ILE A 773 -29.83 -40.70 -24.25
CA ILE A 773 -30.55 -39.43 -24.41
C ILE A 773 -32.01 -39.67 -24.03
N ALA A 774 -32.54 -38.85 -23.12
CA ALA A 774 -33.98 -38.78 -22.87
C ALA A 774 -34.67 -37.98 -24.00
N SER A 775 -35.93 -38.29 -24.30
CA SER A 775 -36.72 -37.55 -25.30
C SER A 775 -36.82 -36.05 -24.97
N PRO A 776 -37.12 -35.15 -25.94
CA PRO A 776 -37.35 -33.73 -25.70
C PRO A 776 -38.15 -33.38 -24.44
N ALA A 777 -37.72 -32.33 -23.73
CA ALA A 777 -38.38 -31.82 -22.52
C ALA A 777 -39.81 -31.28 -22.73
N THR A 778 -40.35 -31.30 -23.95
CA THR A 778 -41.70 -30.81 -24.28
C THR A 778 -42.80 -31.86 -24.11
N ASP A 779 -42.48 -33.15 -24.15
CA ASP A 779 -43.43 -34.22 -23.80
C ASP A 779 -43.10 -34.75 -22.40
N GLN A 780 -43.74 -34.15 -21.38
CA GLN A 780 -43.54 -34.46 -19.95
C GLN A 780 -43.72 -35.95 -19.62
N ALA A 781 -44.51 -36.70 -20.41
CA ALA A 781 -44.84 -38.10 -20.10
C ALA A 781 -43.66 -39.08 -20.24
N ASP A 782 -42.86 -39.01 -21.31
CA ASP A 782 -41.86 -40.07 -21.61
C ASP A 782 -40.59 -39.95 -20.73
N GLY A 783 -40.18 -38.71 -20.41
CA GLY A 783 -39.07 -38.46 -19.48
C GLY A 783 -39.42 -38.82 -18.04
N GLU A 784 -40.67 -38.59 -17.64
CA GLU A 784 -41.21 -39.02 -16.34
C GLU A 784 -41.32 -40.55 -16.27
N GLU A 785 -41.78 -41.23 -17.32
CA GLU A 785 -41.83 -42.69 -17.38
C GLU A 785 -40.44 -43.34 -17.23
N ALA A 786 -39.40 -42.77 -17.86
CA ALA A 786 -38.03 -43.22 -17.70
C ALA A 786 -37.51 -43.04 -16.26
N ALA A 787 -37.82 -41.90 -15.63
CA ALA A 787 -37.45 -41.64 -14.23
C ALA A 787 -38.21 -42.55 -13.25
N ILE A 788 -39.50 -42.81 -13.50
CA ILE A 788 -40.33 -43.76 -12.72
C ILE A 788 -39.75 -45.17 -12.84
N TYR A 789 -39.39 -45.61 -14.05
CA TYR A 789 -38.77 -46.91 -14.25
C TYR A 789 -37.44 -47.02 -13.51
N LEU A 790 -36.55 -46.03 -13.66
CA LEU A 790 -35.28 -45.96 -12.94
C LEU A 790 -35.49 -46.01 -11.42
N SER A 791 -36.50 -45.30 -10.91
CA SER A 791 -36.88 -45.34 -9.50
C SER A 791 -37.32 -46.75 -9.05
N GLN A 792 -38.19 -47.42 -9.80
CA GLN A 792 -38.68 -48.77 -9.45
C GLN A 792 -37.55 -49.81 -9.41
N VAL A 793 -36.58 -49.70 -10.32
CA VAL A 793 -35.50 -50.70 -10.43
C VAL A 793 -34.34 -50.41 -9.50
N ALA A 794 -33.95 -49.14 -9.32
CA ALA A 794 -32.71 -48.75 -8.65
C ALA A 794 -32.87 -47.95 -7.34
N TRP A 795 -34.02 -47.36 -7.04
CA TRP A 795 -34.20 -46.54 -5.82
C TRP A 795 -34.24 -47.41 -4.56
N GLY A 796 -33.52 -46.99 -3.52
CA GLY A 796 -33.47 -47.69 -2.23
C GLY A 796 -32.79 -49.07 -2.28
N LYS A 797 -32.06 -49.38 -3.36
CA LYS A 797 -31.28 -50.61 -3.52
C LYS A 797 -29.82 -50.26 -3.82
N PRO A 798 -28.83 -51.03 -3.30
CA PRO A 798 -27.45 -50.85 -3.69
C PRO A 798 -27.25 -51.29 -5.14
N MET A 799 -26.73 -50.40 -5.99
CA MET A 799 -26.49 -50.65 -7.41
C MET A 799 -24.99 -50.69 -7.70
N LEU A 800 -24.58 -51.51 -8.66
CA LEU A 800 -23.19 -51.55 -9.12
C LEU A 800 -23.03 -50.62 -10.32
N ALA A 801 -22.28 -49.53 -10.16
CA ALA A 801 -21.99 -48.58 -11.23
C ALA A 801 -20.64 -48.89 -11.87
N ARG A 802 -20.65 -49.28 -13.16
CA ARG A 802 -19.45 -49.35 -13.98
C ARG A 802 -19.17 -47.98 -14.58
N VAL A 803 -18.05 -47.37 -14.21
CA VAL A 803 -17.67 -46.04 -14.70
C VAL A 803 -17.10 -46.15 -16.12
N GLU A 804 -17.83 -45.65 -17.10
CA GLU A 804 -17.44 -45.66 -18.52
C GLU A 804 -16.61 -44.43 -18.88
N ASP A 805 -16.96 -43.27 -18.31
CA ASP A 805 -16.24 -42.01 -18.57
C ASP A 805 -16.49 -40.94 -17.49
N ARG A 806 -15.73 -39.83 -17.54
CA ARG A 806 -15.89 -38.67 -16.64
C ARG A 806 -15.92 -37.37 -17.43
N ASN A 807 -17.06 -36.67 -17.41
CA ASN A 807 -17.28 -35.42 -18.12
C ASN A 807 -17.50 -34.25 -17.15
N ALA A 808 -16.52 -33.34 -17.07
CA ALA A 808 -16.62 -32.09 -16.29
C ALA A 808 -17.10 -32.26 -14.83
N GLY A 809 -16.72 -33.38 -14.19
CA GLY A 809 -17.11 -33.74 -12.82
C GLY A 809 -18.37 -34.61 -12.70
N VAL A 810 -19.03 -34.95 -13.81
CA VAL A 810 -20.15 -35.89 -13.88
C VAL A 810 -19.64 -37.26 -14.31
N LEU A 811 -20.04 -38.32 -13.63
CA LEU A 811 -19.68 -39.70 -14.00
C LEU A 811 -20.66 -40.23 -15.07
N LEU A 812 -20.14 -40.74 -16.18
CA LEU A 812 -20.93 -41.52 -17.13
C LEU A 812 -20.84 -42.99 -16.72
N VAL A 813 -21.99 -43.58 -16.38
CA VAL A 813 -22.04 -44.91 -15.76
C VAL A 813 -22.99 -45.86 -16.47
N THR A 814 -22.67 -47.15 -16.39
CA THR A 814 -23.61 -48.25 -16.65
C THR A 814 -24.03 -48.84 -15.31
N LEU A 815 -25.34 -48.82 -15.03
CA LEU A 815 -25.90 -49.35 -13.79
C LEU A 815 -26.23 -50.84 -13.97
N ILE A 816 -25.77 -51.64 -13.01
CA ILE A 816 -25.97 -53.08 -12.96
C ILE A 816 -26.62 -53.44 -11.64
N ASP A 817 -27.72 -54.19 -11.70
CA ASP A 817 -28.33 -54.76 -10.49
C ASP A 817 -27.41 -55.89 -9.96
N PRO A 818 -26.89 -55.82 -8.72
CA PRO A 818 -25.98 -56.84 -8.20
C PRO A 818 -26.66 -58.21 -8.00
N VAL A 819 -28.00 -58.26 -7.87
CA VAL A 819 -28.76 -59.49 -7.63
C VAL A 819 -28.95 -60.27 -8.94
N ASP A 820 -29.49 -59.59 -9.94
CA ASP A 820 -29.87 -60.23 -11.22
C ASP A 820 -28.80 -60.06 -12.31
N GLN A 821 -27.72 -59.30 -12.03
CA GLN A 821 -26.66 -58.92 -12.98
C GLN A 821 -27.20 -58.26 -14.26
N SER A 822 -28.39 -57.65 -14.16
CA SER A 822 -29.07 -57.02 -15.28
C SER A 822 -28.54 -55.61 -15.53
N ASN A 823 -28.33 -55.26 -16.80
CA ASN A 823 -27.89 -53.93 -17.22
C ASN A 823 -29.11 -53.00 -17.34
N ILE A 824 -29.24 -52.06 -16.41
CA ILE A 824 -30.38 -51.14 -16.34
C ILE A 824 -30.39 -50.19 -17.54
N ASN A 825 -29.21 -49.81 -18.06
CA ASN A 825 -29.13 -48.99 -19.27
C ASN A 825 -29.73 -49.72 -20.48
N GLU A 826 -29.46 -51.02 -20.63
CA GLU A 826 -30.05 -51.82 -21.72
C GLU A 826 -31.56 -51.99 -21.53
N ALA A 827 -32.03 -52.23 -20.31
CA ALA A 827 -33.45 -52.39 -20.00
C ALA A 827 -34.27 -51.13 -20.32
N LEU A 828 -33.73 -49.94 -20.01
CA LEU A 828 -34.36 -48.65 -20.34
C LEU A 828 -34.46 -48.42 -21.86
N VAL A 829 -33.47 -48.87 -22.63
CA VAL A 829 -33.50 -48.77 -24.11
C VAL A 829 -34.45 -49.80 -24.72
N GLU A 830 -34.45 -51.04 -24.20
CA GLU A 830 -35.32 -52.13 -24.67
C GLU A 830 -36.81 -51.83 -24.40
N ALA A 831 -37.10 -51.17 -23.28
CA ALA A 831 -38.44 -50.65 -22.97
C ALA A 831 -38.87 -49.46 -23.86
N GLY A 832 -37.95 -48.90 -24.65
CA GLY A 832 -38.19 -47.73 -25.50
C GLY A 832 -38.32 -46.43 -24.71
N LEU A 833 -37.74 -46.35 -23.51
CA LEU A 833 -37.81 -45.18 -22.63
C LEU A 833 -36.66 -44.19 -22.85
N LEU A 834 -35.50 -44.67 -23.34
CA LEU A 834 -34.34 -43.86 -23.70
C LEU A 834 -33.80 -44.23 -25.09
N ARG A 835 -33.18 -43.26 -25.78
CA ARG A 835 -32.52 -43.47 -27.09
C ARG A 835 -31.00 -43.41 -26.96
N VAL A 836 -30.28 -44.01 -27.92
CA VAL A 836 -28.81 -44.07 -27.88
C VAL A 836 -28.21 -42.86 -28.60
N ALA A 837 -27.18 -42.24 -28.02
CA ALA A 837 -26.52 -41.08 -28.62
C ALA A 837 -25.87 -41.39 -29.98
N LYS A 838 -26.08 -40.53 -30.99
CA LYS A 838 -25.46 -40.69 -32.32
C LYS A 838 -23.95 -40.47 -32.29
N THR A 839 -23.49 -39.49 -31.53
CA THR A 839 -22.06 -39.16 -31.35
C THR A 839 -21.54 -39.74 -30.04
N PHE A 840 -20.50 -40.56 -30.14
CA PHE A 840 -19.82 -41.17 -29.00
C PHE A 840 -18.33 -41.28 -29.32
N GLU A 841 -17.52 -41.37 -28.29
CA GLU A 841 -16.08 -41.55 -28.47
C GLU A 841 -15.76 -42.96 -28.96
N LYS A 842 -14.71 -43.11 -29.77
CA LYS A 842 -14.34 -44.40 -30.37
C LYS A 842 -14.18 -45.54 -29.33
N ARG A 843 -13.75 -45.21 -28.11
CA ARG A 843 -13.61 -46.15 -26.97
C ARG A 843 -14.92 -46.77 -26.49
N ALA A 844 -16.05 -46.09 -26.67
CA ALA A 844 -17.37 -46.57 -26.23
C ALA A 844 -18.10 -47.43 -27.29
N ALA A 845 -17.46 -47.69 -28.44
CA ALA A 845 -18.06 -48.44 -29.54
C ALA A 845 -18.63 -49.82 -29.17
N PRO A 846 -18.02 -50.63 -28.29
CA PRO A 846 -18.58 -51.93 -27.89
C PRO A 846 -19.90 -51.79 -27.13
N LEU A 847 -19.93 -50.91 -26.13
CA LEU A 847 -21.11 -50.62 -25.31
C LEU A 847 -22.24 -50.01 -26.15
N VAL A 848 -21.90 -49.03 -26.99
CA VAL A 848 -22.89 -48.36 -27.85
C VAL A 848 -23.46 -49.34 -28.89
N ARG A 849 -22.67 -50.30 -29.37
CA ARG A 849 -23.17 -51.35 -30.27
C ARG A 849 -24.22 -52.23 -29.60
N ALA A 850 -23.98 -52.67 -28.36
CA ALA A 850 -24.95 -53.46 -27.59
C ALA A 850 -26.25 -52.66 -27.31
N LEU A 851 -26.13 -51.39 -26.91
CA LEU A 851 -27.28 -50.52 -26.69
C LEU A 851 -28.08 -50.28 -27.99
N ARG A 852 -27.41 -50.09 -29.14
CA ARG A 852 -28.08 -49.92 -30.44
C ARG A 852 -28.84 -51.17 -30.89
N GLU A 853 -28.35 -52.37 -30.56
CA GLU A 853 -29.07 -53.60 -30.86
C GLU A 853 -30.40 -53.66 -30.08
N LYS A 854 -30.38 -53.28 -28.81
CA LYS A 854 -31.59 -53.15 -27.97
C LYS A 854 -32.53 -52.05 -28.48
N GLU A 855 -32.00 -50.93 -28.93
CA GLU A 855 -32.78 -49.83 -29.52
C GLU A 855 -33.51 -50.29 -30.80
N LEU A 856 -32.86 -51.09 -31.64
CA LEU A 856 -33.48 -51.66 -32.85
C LEU A 856 -34.60 -52.66 -32.50
N LEU A 857 -34.44 -53.44 -31.42
CA LEU A 857 -35.50 -54.32 -30.93
C LEU A 857 -36.70 -53.52 -30.41
N ALA A 858 -36.47 -52.45 -29.65
CA ALA A 858 -37.53 -51.56 -29.19
C ALA A 858 -38.30 -50.89 -30.35
N LYS A 859 -37.57 -50.45 -31.39
CA LYS A 859 -38.16 -49.92 -32.64
C LYS A 859 -39.04 -50.95 -33.34
N LYS A 860 -38.54 -52.16 -33.53
CA LYS A 860 -39.27 -53.25 -34.18
C LYS A 860 -40.51 -53.68 -33.38
N GLY A 861 -40.40 -53.67 -32.05
CA GLY A 861 -41.46 -54.00 -31.11
C GLY A 861 -42.46 -52.87 -30.84
N ARG A 862 -42.22 -51.66 -31.38
CA ARG A 862 -43.05 -50.47 -31.14
C ARG A 862 -43.24 -50.19 -29.64
N HIS A 863 -42.17 -50.30 -28.86
CA HIS A 863 -42.16 -50.04 -27.42
C HIS A 863 -41.88 -48.56 -27.10
N GLY A 864 -42.42 -48.06 -25.98
CA GLY A 864 -42.21 -46.70 -25.49
C GLY A 864 -42.37 -45.61 -26.56
N MET A 865 -41.33 -44.81 -26.75
CA MET A 865 -41.30 -43.70 -27.71
C MET A 865 -41.50 -44.12 -29.18
N TRP A 866 -41.33 -45.40 -29.51
CA TRP A 866 -41.48 -45.93 -30.87
C TRP A 866 -42.92 -46.35 -31.21
N ARG A 867 -43.87 -46.23 -30.27
CA ARG A 867 -45.29 -46.63 -30.43
C ARG A 867 -45.98 -45.93 -31.61
N PHE A 868 -45.63 -44.67 -31.87
CA PHE A 868 -46.35 -43.81 -32.83
C PHE A 868 -45.58 -43.53 -34.13
N GLY A 869 -44.33 -43.99 -34.26
CA GLY A 869 -43.49 -43.68 -35.43
C GLY A 869 -42.01 -43.94 -35.15
N ASP A 870 -41.19 -43.93 -36.21
CA ASP A 870 -39.74 -43.83 -36.04
C ASP A 870 -39.41 -42.35 -35.91
N ILE A 871 -38.84 -41.96 -34.76
CA ILE A 871 -38.43 -40.58 -34.50
C ILE A 871 -37.15 -40.30 -35.31
N GLU A 872 -37.25 -39.52 -36.38
CA GLU A 872 -36.11 -39.06 -37.19
C GLU A 872 -35.68 -37.63 -36.80
N GLU A 873 -34.43 -37.26 -37.14
CA GLU A 873 -33.84 -35.97 -36.74
C GLU A 873 -34.50 -34.74 -37.40
N ASP A 874 -35.31 -34.94 -38.46
CA ASP A 874 -36.08 -33.86 -39.09
C ASP A 874 -37.37 -33.51 -38.32
N ASP A 875 -37.82 -34.36 -37.38
CA ASP A 875 -38.94 -34.05 -36.47
C ASP A 875 -38.52 -33.07 -35.35
N ASP A 876 -37.21 -32.95 -35.07
CA ASP A 876 -36.66 -31.91 -34.16
C ASP A 876 -36.80 -30.49 -34.75
N PHE A 877 -37.06 -30.37 -36.07
CA PHE A 877 -37.25 -29.11 -36.78
C PHE A 877 -38.69 -28.59 -36.71
N GLU A 878 -39.69 -29.47 -36.62
CA GLU A 878 -41.12 -29.10 -36.65
C GLU A 878 -41.65 -28.70 -35.26
N PHE A 879 -40.96 -29.06 -34.18
CA PHE A 879 -41.31 -28.74 -32.78
C PHE A 879 -40.35 -27.76 -32.06
N GLY A 880 -39.68 -26.89 -32.80
CA GLY A 880 -39.17 -25.62 -32.26
C GLY A 880 -37.85 -25.64 -31.48
N MET A 881 -36.98 -26.64 -31.66
CA MET A 881 -35.69 -26.73 -30.97
C MET A 881 -34.54 -25.94 -31.63
N ARG A 882 -34.73 -24.64 -31.89
CA ARG A 882 -33.58 -23.72 -32.17
C ARG A 882 -33.64 -22.38 -31.45
N ASN A 883 -34.30 -22.33 -30.29
CA ASN A 883 -34.13 -21.21 -29.36
C ASN A 883 -34.00 -21.69 -27.91
N ARG A 884 -32.87 -22.32 -27.61
CA ARG A 884 -32.08 -22.24 -26.34
C ARG A 884 -31.16 -23.45 -26.23
N GLU A 885 -29.95 -23.33 -26.76
CA GLU A 885 -28.83 -24.15 -26.29
C GLU A 885 -27.69 -23.23 -25.84
N ASN A 886 -27.98 -22.58 -24.74
CA ASN A 886 -27.00 -22.38 -23.69
C ASN A 886 -26.98 -23.71 -22.92
N PRO A 887 -25.89 -24.49 -22.86
CA PRO A 887 -25.78 -25.58 -21.89
C PRO A 887 -25.54 -24.97 -20.51
N ALA A 888 -26.57 -24.31 -19.99
CA ALA A 888 -26.64 -23.80 -18.64
C ALA A 888 -27.93 -24.33 -18.02
N ALA A 889 -27.90 -25.57 -17.58
CA ALA A 889 -28.81 -26.05 -16.55
C ALA A 889 -28.11 -27.10 -15.68
N ASN A 890 -26.91 -26.76 -15.21
CA ASN A 890 -26.65 -27.00 -13.81
C ASN A 890 -26.57 -25.61 -13.15
N PRO A 891 -27.63 -25.14 -12.46
CA PRO A 891 -27.69 -23.76 -11.95
C PRO A 891 -26.61 -23.44 -10.89
N TRP A 892 -25.77 -24.42 -10.50
CA TRP A 892 -24.71 -24.31 -9.49
C TRP A 892 -23.32 -23.92 -10.01
N LYS A 893 -23.06 -24.02 -11.33
CA LYS A 893 -21.72 -23.88 -11.94
C LYS A 893 -21.43 -22.51 -12.59
N LYS A 894 -22.17 -21.45 -12.21
CA LYS A 894 -21.79 -20.07 -12.53
C LYS A 894 -21.05 -19.40 -11.39
#